data_AF-A0A0E1S1U1-F1
#
_entry.id   AF-A0A0E1S1U1-F1
#
_cell.length_a   1.000
_cell.length_b   1.000
_cell.length_c   1.000
_cell.angle_alpha   90.00
_cell.angle_beta   90.00
_cell.angle_gamma   90.00
#
_symmetry.space_group_name_H-M   'P 1'
#
loop_
_entity.id
_entity.type
_entity.pdbx_description
1 polymer ?
#
loop_
_entity_poly.entity_id
_entity_poly.type
_entity_poly.pdbx_seq_one_letter_code
_entity_poly.pdbx_strand_id
1 'polypeptide(L)'
;MRLSKGPPRITSEEMQTRDITEEFTKAASKLETGQLVKDEFFTLFESVGALEIMDSKMDSGYLAPGDTLEDDYDVMRELLPEEVVGIMDQLLCLEVAWHMGHPLSQTLFTSIYLDRLLWPVPSSLEDAQFHRCSQAGGHEPQSNEGDQGGGGGNGADLVSIVLRAYCLALVKACDRVIARVSSEYYYEEEDFVTQLYNRKLLSNVESSKVHALIEDAISWLNDHNQDMYKPVMEALVSRLVFRREFLNALDLDTSVMQCRSTENSQACLDQIRIIEKSMAIGRPVEESFSRKIQRRLASTVPPRPMVRIDPIDAMAFLKRLCQDAIDVQEILDSRSPYDLQKSVWTLQSRKPQPSVYIRSLTQTFLLNEMRVLGTQSIKQFCYNDLIDLVLPWSTLLDKENEDVEIPSDPRFQIAKHMDIFIKRVAQPFIDTYRASCLNRCRIRRTLCHSIIDWDHLQAETEEIDVHLRNLTSEPAVRINGDELTHAYPLSSWVYHQKLRQVRLLLQLGFELSIYSPEELAGLYWYLSHICGTHISHLERIRSCVEAEYQRGIVQAGNATQANMAERKRAFERTFKVIHGYLTELLAIDAFAVALHALYTLILRHNLLPSTYLASSKRYSSEKLRYELRMKPFFSVSLPEPLPFEYFEREVTLSGRNDEQVLKMGLAASAEARKVLEQNLAEGPFLGSESTAGKAPQDEKKNLQSSGLEKDWTRDVKDSLRACIATSIAIGSFKKALLASPAPSSTKSEADTIEPVGPSPKRLNLSVEIPEPGSKGRWHDWWIVPKVSEVLPVRGV
;
A
#
# COMPACT_ATOMS: atom_id res chain seq x y z
N MET A 1 -41.83 -15.65 40.60
CA MET A 1 -40.97 -15.66 41.80
C MET A 1 -40.33 -14.29 41.90
N ARG A 2 -40.54 -13.57 43.02
CA ARG A 2 -40.07 -12.18 43.20
C ARG A 2 -38.54 -12.15 43.15
N LEU A 3 -37.96 -11.37 42.23
CA LEU A 3 -36.54 -11.00 42.23
C LEU A 3 -36.29 -10.04 43.40
N SER A 4 -36.10 -10.58 44.60
CA SER A 4 -35.77 -9.80 45.80
C SER A 4 -34.24 -9.64 45.91
N LYS A 5 -33.71 -8.68 45.16
CA LYS A 5 -32.52 -7.85 45.45
C LYS A 5 -32.25 -7.05 44.18
N GLY A 6 -32.62 -5.77 44.21
CA GLY A 6 -32.20 -4.83 43.16
C GLY A 6 -30.67 -4.72 43.13
N PRO A 7 -30.09 -4.24 42.02
CA PRO A 7 -28.64 -4.09 41.89
C PRO A 7 -28.08 -3.25 43.06
N PRO A 8 -26.84 -3.51 43.52
CA PRO A 8 -26.23 -2.72 44.58
C PRO A 8 -26.18 -1.25 44.14
N ARG A 9 -26.78 -0.36 44.94
CA ARG A 9 -26.62 1.07 44.77
C ARG A 9 -25.16 1.42 45.06
N ILE A 10 -24.38 1.71 44.03
CA ILE A 10 -23.07 2.36 44.15
C ILE A 10 -23.33 3.83 44.50
N THR A 11 -23.82 4.09 45.70
CA THR A 11 -23.87 5.43 46.27
C THR A 11 -22.68 5.51 47.21
N SER A 12 -21.68 6.33 46.85
CA SER A 12 -20.78 6.83 47.89
C SER A 12 -21.64 7.50 48.97
N GLU A 13 -21.28 7.35 50.24
CA GLU A 13 -22.04 7.94 51.36
C GLU A 13 -22.18 9.48 51.25
N GLU A 14 -21.45 10.10 50.32
CA GLU A 14 -21.39 11.55 50.10
C GLU A 14 -22.33 12.10 49.00
N MET A 15 -23.02 11.27 48.20
CA MET A 15 -23.83 11.77 47.07
C MET A 15 -25.35 11.67 47.33
N GLN A 16 -26.01 12.81 47.60
CA GLN A 16 -27.48 12.88 47.69
C GLN A 16 -28.11 12.71 46.29
N THR A 17 -28.96 11.70 46.13
CA THR A 17 -29.67 11.41 44.87
C THR A 17 -31.19 11.61 45.03
N ARG A 18 -31.87 12.18 44.01
CA ARG A 18 -33.33 12.34 43.94
C ARG A 18 -33.85 11.57 42.72
N ASP A 19 -34.88 10.74 42.93
CA ASP A 19 -35.58 10.07 41.83
C ASP A 19 -36.52 11.05 41.10
N ILE A 20 -36.41 11.12 39.77
CA ILE A 20 -37.21 11.99 38.89
C ILE A 20 -38.02 11.19 37.84
N THR A 21 -38.14 9.87 38.00
CA THR A 21 -38.74 8.97 36.98
C THR A 21 -40.19 9.35 36.64
N GLU A 22 -41.02 9.62 37.66
CA GLU A 22 -42.42 10.02 37.48
C GLU A 22 -42.55 11.40 36.80
N GLU A 23 -41.76 12.39 37.25
CA GLU A 23 -41.74 13.74 36.69
C GLU A 23 -41.33 13.72 35.21
N PHE A 24 -40.30 12.94 34.86
CA PHE A 24 -39.78 12.81 33.51
C PHE A 24 -40.78 12.10 32.57
N THR A 25 -41.39 11.00 33.01
CA THR A 25 -42.38 10.24 32.20
C THR A 25 -43.62 11.07 31.92
N LYS A 26 -44.10 11.84 32.91
CA LYS A 26 -45.21 12.78 32.75
C LYS A 26 -44.87 13.91 31.76
N ALA A 27 -43.66 14.46 31.80
CA ALA A 27 -43.24 15.48 30.83
C ALA A 27 -43.14 14.91 29.40
N ALA A 28 -42.52 13.74 29.24
CA ALA A 28 -42.37 13.07 27.96
C ALA A 28 -43.73 12.72 27.31
N SER A 29 -44.74 12.34 28.10
CA SER A 29 -46.09 12.03 27.59
C SER A 29 -46.81 13.19 26.90
N LYS A 30 -46.32 14.43 27.04
CA LYS A 30 -46.88 15.62 26.38
C LYS A 30 -46.33 15.87 24.97
N LEU A 31 -45.30 15.11 24.55
CA LEU A 31 -44.70 15.24 23.23
C LEU A 31 -45.57 14.59 22.16
N GLU A 32 -45.73 15.25 21.02
CA GLU A 32 -46.40 14.71 19.84
C GLU A 32 -45.48 13.81 19.02
N THR A 33 -46.05 12.92 18.20
CA THR A 33 -45.27 12.07 17.29
C THR A 33 -44.44 12.93 16.32
N GLY A 34 -43.13 12.71 16.29
CA GLY A 34 -42.18 13.49 15.49
C GLY A 34 -41.51 14.64 16.25
N GLN A 35 -41.93 14.93 17.49
CA GLN A 35 -41.21 15.88 18.36
C GLN A 35 -40.06 15.20 19.09
N LEU A 36 -38.95 15.91 19.23
CA LEU A 36 -37.75 15.48 19.94
C LEU A 36 -37.23 16.63 20.78
N VAL A 37 -37.03 16.39 22.07
CA VAL A 37 -36.35 17.33 22.98
C VAL A 37 -34.86 16.99 22.95
N LYS A 38 -34.06 17.93 22.44
CA LYS A 38 -32.60 17.85 22.39
C LYS A 38 -32.02 19.25 22.54
N ASP A 39 -30.72 19.32 22.79
CA ASP A 39 -29.98 20.57 22.66
C ASP A 39 -30.10 21.14 21.23
N GLU A 40 -30.05 22.46 21.08
CA GLU A 40 -30.17 23.12 19.78
C GLU A 40 -29.04 22.68 18.82
N PHE A 41 -27.83 22.52 19.34
CA PHE A 41 -26.63 22.19 18.58
C PHE A 41 -26.44 20.68 18.35
N PHE A 42 -27.08 19.81 19.15
CA PHE A 42 -27.00 18.37 18.95
C PHE A 42 -27.65 17.96 17.62
N THR A 43 -26.94 17.27 16.73
CA THR A 43 -27.50 16.83 15.46
C THR A 43 -27.95 15.37 15.53
N LEU A 44 -29.05 15.03 14.85
CA LEU A 44 -29.48 13.63 14.79
C LEU A 44 -28.47 12.71 14.10
N PHE A 45 -27.56 13.27 13.30
CA PHE A 45 -26.46 12.50 12.72
C PHE A 45 -25.49 11.98 13.79
N GLU A 46 -25.23 12.76 14.84
CA GLU A 46 -24.39 12.32 15.97
C GLU A 46 -25.02 11.13 16.73
N SER A 47 -26.35 11.02 16.73
CA SER A 47 -27.05 9.90 17.36
C SER A 47 -26.94 8.57 16.61
N VAL A 48 -26.49 8.56 15.35
CA VAL A 48 -26.39 7.34 14.53
C VAL A 48 -25.35 6.35 15.09
N GLY A 49 -24.36 6.85 15.85
CA GLY A 49 -23.35 6.02 16.52
C GLY A 49 -23.70 5.60 17.95
N ALA A 50 -24.91 5.91 18.44
CA ALA A 50 -25.30 5.61 19.81
C ALA A 50 -25.45 4.09 20.05
N LEU A 51 -25.02 3.63 21.23
CA LEU A 51 -25.26 2.26 21.68
C LEU A 51 -26.67 2.16 22.30
N GLU A 52 -27.32 1.03 22.05
CA GLU A 52 -28.63 0.71 22.62
C GLU A 52 -28.48 -0.31 23.75
N ILE A 53 -28.78 0.10 24.98
CA ILE A 53 -28.73 -0.78 26.16
C ILE A 53 -29.85 -1.82 26.07
N MET A 54 -29.56 -3.05 26.51
CA MET A 54 -30.42 -4.24 26.37
C MET A 54 -30.56 -4.81 24.95
N ASP A 55 -29.91 -4.22 23.93
CA ASP A 55 -29.83 -4.84 22.61
C ASP A 55 -28.67 -5.84 22.55
N SER A 56 -28.97 -7.06 22.13
CA SER A 56 -27.99 -8.18 22.11
C SER A 56 -26.77 -7.96 21.20
N LYS A 57 -26.84 -7.03 20.25
CA LYS A 57 -25.76 -6.72 19.31
C LYS A 57 -25.05 -5.42 19.67
N MET A 58 -25.74 -4.45 20.27
CA MET A 58 -25.18 -3.12 20.57
C MET A 58 -24.67 -3.01 22.01
N ASP A 59 -25.24 -3.75 22.96
CA ASP A 59 -24.87 -3.70 24.37
C ASP A 59 -23.84 -4.78 24.72
N SER A 60 -22.61 -4.36 25.02
CA SER A 60 -21.58 -5.27 25.52
C SER A 60 -21.94 -5.87 26.89
N GLY A 61 -22.72 -5.14 27.71
CA GLY A 61 -23.22 -5.58 29.01
C GLY A 61 -24.39 -6.55 28.95
N TYR A 62 -24.94 -6.85 27.76
CA TYR A 62 -26.05 -7.79 27.63
C TYR A 62 -25.63 -9.22 28.01
N LEU A 63 -26.39 -9.82 28.93
CA LEU A 63 -26.23 -11.21 29.38
C LEU A 63 -27.38 -12.06 28.84
N ALA A 64 -27.06 -13.00 27.94
CA ALA A 64 -28.02 -14.00 27.52
C ALA A 64 -28.41 -14.89 28.72
N PRO A 65 -29.62 -15.49 28.73
CA PRO A 65 -30.03 -16.40 29.80
C PRO A 65 -29.01 -17.54 30.00
N GLY A 66 -28.40 -17.61 31.18
CA GLY A 66 -27.37 -18.59 31.54
C GLY A 66 -25.92 -18.12 31.33
N ASP A 67 -25.70 -16.91 30.82
CA ASP A 67 -24.36 -16.33 30.67
C ASP A 67 -23.90 -15.61 31.95
N THR A 68 -22.63 -15.78 32.31
CA THR A 68 -21.99 -15.15 33.47
C THR A 68 -21.26 -13.85 33.07
N LEU A 69 -21.10 -12.95 34.03
CA LEU A 69 -20.37 -11.68 33.83
C LEU A 69 -18.87 -11.92 33.59
N GLU A 70 -18.27 -12.80 34.39
CA GLU A 70 -16.85 -13.15 34.35
C GLU A 70 -16.62 -14.56 33.78
N ASP A 71 -15.40 -14.82 33.31
CA ASP A 71 -14.98 -16.14 32.86
C ASP A 71 -14.56 -17.01 34.06
N ASP A 72 -15.09 -18.23 34.15
CA ASP A 72 -14.77 -19.20 35.22
C ASP A 72 -13.46 -19.99 34.94
N TYR A 73 -12.54 -19.42 34.16
CA TYR A 73 -11.29 -20.07 33.79
C TYR A 73 -10.17 -19.77 34.80
N ASP A 74 -9.64 -20.81 35.44
CA ASP A 74 -8.45 -20.71 36.28
C ASP A 74 -7.18 -20.69 35.42
N VAL A 75 -6.52 -19.53 35.38
CA VAL A 75 -5.28 -19.31 34.62
C VAL A 75 -4.09 -20.11 35.16
N MET A 76 -4.20 -20.64 36.38
CA MET A 76 -3.08 -21.28 37.08
C MET A 76 -3.32 -22.76 37.35
N ARG A 77 -4.37 -23.32 36.73
CA ARG A 77 -4.54 -24.75 36.59
C ARG A 77 -3.31 -25.37 35.91
N GLU A 78 -2.99 -26.60 36.29
CA GLU A 78 -1.93 -27.35 35.62
C GLU A 78 -2.32 -27.59 34.16
N LEU A 79 -1.47 -27.14 33.24
CA LEU A 79 -1.62 -27.36 31.81
C LEU A 79 -0.60 -28.39 31.33
N LEU A 80 -1.00 -29.21 30.37
CA LEU A 80 -0.06 -30.06 29.65
C LEU A 80 0.88 -29.19 28.79
N PRO A 81 2.13 -29.63 28.56
CA PRO A 81 3.03 -28.98 27.62
C PRO A 81 2.43 -28.72 26.24
N GLU A 82 1.66 -29.67 25.70
CA GLU A 82 0.93 -29.56 24.44
C GLU A 82 -0.16 -28.48 24.48
N GLU A 83 -0.79 -28.28 25.64
CA GLU A 83 -1.82 -27.23 25.84
C GLU A 83 -1.18 -25.84 25.86
N VAL A 84 0.00 -25.70 26.46
CA VAL A 84 0.78 -24.45 26.42
C VAL A 84 1.20 -24.12 24.98
N VAL A 85 1.66 -25.13 24.21
CA VAL A 85 1.93 -24.98 22.78
C VAL A 85 0.68 -24.50 22.03
N GLY A 86 -0.49 -25.10 22.30
CA GLY A 86 -1.75 -24.71 21.66
C GLY A 86 -2.19 -23.28 21.99
N ILE A 87 -1.96 -22.81 23.22
CA ILE A 87 -2.22 -21.41 23.61
C ILE A 87 -1.28 -20.46 22.87
N MET A 88 0.02 -20.78 22.79
CA MET A 88 0.99 -19.98 22.04
C MET A 88 0.64 -19.88 20.56
N ASP A 89 0.20 -20.99 19.94
CA ASP A 89 -0.20 -21.01 18.53
C ASP A 89 -1.46 -20.18 18.26
N GLN A 90 -2.44 -20.26 19.16
CA GLN A 90 -3.65 -19.43 19.06
C GLN A 90 -3.32 -17.94 19.23
N LEU A 91 -2.44 -17.58 20.18
CA LEU A 91 -1.95 -16.21 20.35
C LEU A 91 -1.20 -15.70 19.11
N LEU A 92 -0.37 -16.54 18.50
CA LEU A 92 0.34 -16.21 17.26
C LEU A 92 -0.64 -15.93 16.11
N CYS A 93 -1.70 -16.74 15.97
CA CYS A 93 -2.73 -16.51 14.97
C CYS A 93 -3.52 -15.21 15.23
N LEU A 94 -3.80 -14.88 16.48
CA LEU A 94 -4.47 -13.64 16.87
C LEU A 94 -3.57 -12.41 16.67
N GLU A 95 -2.26 -12.52 16.89
CA GLU A 95 -1.28 -11.47 16.55
C GLU A 95 -1.26 -11.23 15.04
N VAL A 96 -1.25 -12.28 14.23
CA VAL A 96 -1.35 -12.15 12.78
C VAL A 96 -2.65 -11.47 12.36
N ALA A 97 -3.77 -11.83 12.98
CA ALA A 97 -5.05 -11.16 12.73
C ALA A 97 -4.99 -9.67 13.02
N TRP A 98 -4.31 -9.28 14.10
CA TRP A 98 -4.08 -7.89 14.41
C TRP A 98 -3.18 -7.21 13.36
N HIS A 99 -2.10 -7.86 12.92
CA HIS A 99 -1.26 -7.38 11.82
C HIS A 99 -2.01 -7.21 10.48
N MET A 100 -3.08 -7.97 10.26
CA MET A 100 -3.99 -7.83 9.12
C MET A 100 -5.02 -6.70 9.26
N GLY A 101 -5.01 -5.95 10.37
CA GLY A 101 -5.86 -4.78 10.60
C GLY A 101 -7.07 -5.02 11.51
N HIS A 102 -7.22 -6.21 12.09
CA HIS A 102 -8.31 -6.47 13.04
C HIS A 102 -8.03 -5.84 14.42
N PRO A 103 -9.02 -5.20 15.08
CA PRO A 103 -8.83 -4.60 16.40
C PRO A 103 -8.37 -5.58 17.49
N LEU A 104 -7.56 -5.08 18.44
CA LEU A 104 -7.09 -5.87 19.59
C LEU A 104 -8.23 -6.49 20.40
N SER A 105 -9.38 -5.82 20.50
CA SER A 105 -10.60 -6.31 21.17
C SER A 105 -11.15 -7.62 20.58
N GLN A 106 -10.91 -7.88 19.29
CA GLN A 106 -11.34 -9.10 18.60
C GLN A 106 -10.22 -10.13 18.45
N THR A 107 -8.99 -9.77 18.80
CA THR A 107 -7.80 -10.60 18.61
C THR A 107 -7.15 -10.90 19.96
N LEU A 108 -6.05 -10.22 20.30
CA LEU A 108 -5.22 -10.51 21.48
C LEU A 108 -5.92 -10.21 22.81
N PHE A 109 -6.78 -9.18 22.88
CA PHE A 109 -7.57 -8.88 24.09
C PHE A 109 -8.79 -9.79 24.26
N THR A 110 -8.78 -10.96 23.61
CA THR A 110 -9.64 -12.08 23.97
C THR A 110 -8.91 -13.10 24.85
N SER A 111 -7.58 -13.04 24.97
CA SER A 111 -6.82 -13.95 25.84
C SER A 111 -6.97 -13.57 27.32
N ILE A 112 -7.43 -14.52 28.14
CA ILE A 112 -7.56 -14.35 29.58
C ILE A 112 -6.17 -14.16 30.21
N TYR A 113 -5.15 -14.86 29.71
CA TYR A 113 -3.76 -14.70 30.14
C TYR A 113 -3.24 -13.26 29.93
N LEU A 114 -3.47 -12.68 28.75
CA LEU A 114 -3.07 -11.30 28.48
C LEU A 114 -3.86 -10.29 29.33
N ASP A 115 -5.16 -10.52 29.54
CA ASP A 115 -5.95 -9.65 30.43
C ASP A 115 -5.39 -9.62 31.85
N ARG A 116 -5.03 -10.77 32.42
CA ARG A 116 -4.45 -10.87 33.78
C ARG A 116 -3.09 -10.18 33.90
N LEU A 117 -2.26 -10.23 32.85
CA LEU A 117 -0.96 -9.54 32.84
C LEU A 117 -1.09 -8.01 32.74
N LEU A 118 -2.10 -7.54 32.01
CA LEU A 118 -2.27 -6.13 31.66
C LEU A 118 -3.27 -5.40 32.57
N TRP A 119 -4.09 -6.12 33.33
CA TRP A 119 -5.10 -5.57 34.21
C TRP A 119 -5.11 -6.22 35.61
N PRO A 120 -5.05 -5.44 36.70
CA PRO A 120 -4.77 -4.00 36.77
C PRO A 120 -3.46 -3.61 36.08
N VAL A 121 -3.27 -2.32 35.75
CA VAL A 121 -2.06 -1.89 35.02
C VAL A 121 -0.81 -2.16 35.87
N PRO A 122 0.16 -2.98 35.41
CA PRO A 122 1.43 -3.20 36.13
C PRO A 122 2.20 -1.89 36.34
N SER A 123 2.83 -1.74 37.51
CA SER A 123 3.80 -0.66 37.75
C SER A 123 5.21 -1.10 37.37
N SER A 124 5.55 -2.37 37.58
CA SER A 124 6.81 -2.99 37.14
C SER A 124 6.60 -4.25 36.30
N LEU A 125 7.69 -4.79 35.76
CA LEU A 125 7.69 -6.09 35.07
C LEU A 125 7.46 -7.25 36.04
N GLU A 126 7.94 -7.15 37.29
CA GLU A 126 7.67 -8.17 38.32
C GLU A 126 6.20 -8.22 38.68
N ASP A 127 5.50 -7.09 38.65
CA ASP A 127 4.05 -7.05 38.87
C ASP A 127 3.31 -7.82 37.79
N ALA A 128 3.82 -7.91 36.55
CA ALA A 128 3.19 -8.61 35.41
C ALA A 128 3.16 -10.13 35.57
N GLN A 129 2.28 -10.64 36.43
CA GLN A 129 2.05 -12.05 36.72
C GLN A 129 0.58 -12.44 36.51
N PHE A 130 0.31 -13.72 36.26
CA PHE A 130 -1.06 -14.22 36.13
C PHE A 130 -1.82 -14.19 37.46
N HIS A 131 -1.12 -14.40 38.58
CA HIS A 131 -1.65 -14.23 39.93
C HIS A 131 -1.36 -12.82 40.44
N ARG A 132 -2.36 -11.94 40.39
CA ARG A 132 -2.37 -10.71 41.19
C ARG A 132 -3.56 -10.76 42.13
N CYS A 133 -3.30 -10.86 43.43
CA CYS A 133 -4.37 -10.65 44.41
C CYS A 133 -4.93 -9.23 44.22
N SER A 134 -6.22 -9.14 43.88
CA SER A 134 -6.94 -7.88 43.88
C SER A 134 -6.96 -7.34 45.32
N GLN A 135 -6.18 -6.30 45.63
CA GLN A 135 -6.29 -5.59 46.91
C GLN A 135 -7.57 -4.72 47.03
N ALA A 136 -8.51 -4.86 46.10
CA ALA A 136 -9.81 -4.19 46.16
C ALA A 136 -10.89 -5.19 46.59
N GLY A 137 -10.93 -5.51 47.89
CA GLY A 137 -11.94 -6.37 48.50
C GLY A 137 -11.37 -7.07 49.71
N GLY A 138 -11.50 -6.46 50.89
CA GLY A 138 -11.02 -7.01 52.15
C GLY A 138 -11.66 -8.36 52.48
N HIS A 139 -11.00 -9.44 52.08
CA HIS A 139 -11.04 -10.73 52.74
C HIS A 139 -9.66 -11.36 52.53
N GLU A 140 -8.84 -11.29 53.57
CA GLU A 140 -7.64 -12.11 53.69
C GLU A 140 -8.05 -13.57 53.45
N PRO A 141 -7.44 -14.29 52.49
CA PRO A 141 -7.46 -15.74 52.54
C PRO A 141 -6.69 -16.10 53.81
N GLN A 142 -7.39 -16.70 54.78
CA GLN A 142 -6.73 -17.31 55.92
C GLN A 142 -5.64 -18.24 55.39
N SER A 143 -4.40 -17.88 55.66
CA SER A 143 -3.25 -18.76 55.51
C SER A 143 -3.49 -19.98 56.39
N ASN A 144 -3.89 -21.09 55.77
CA ASN A 144 -3.68 -22.39 56.38
C ASN A 144 -2.17 -22.62 56.46
N GLU A 145 -1.57 -22.19 57.57
CA GLU A 145 -0.27 -22.65 58.02
C GLU A 145 -0.34 -24.17 58.20
N GLY A 146 0.04 -24.91 57.16
CA GLY A 146 -0.07 -26.36 57.17
C GLY A 146 0.55 -27.12 56.02
N ASP A 147 1.18 -26.46 55.03
CA ASP A 147 1.88 -27.17 53.96
C ASP A 147 3.23 -26.51 53.64
N GLN A 148 4.16 -26.63 54.59
CA GLN A 148 5.58 -26.62 54.27
C GLN A 148 5.94 -28.00 53.70
N GLY A 149 5.59 -28.22 52.44
CA GLY A 149 5.92 -29.41 51.67
C GLY A 149 6.27 -29.00 50.25
N GLY A 150 7.54 -29.11 49.89
CA GLY A 150 8.02 -28.84 48.53
C GLY A 150 7.28 -29.71 47.50
N GLY A 151 6.80 -29.06 46.44
CA GLY A 151 6.07 -29.71 45.37
C GLY A 151 5.33 -28.72 44.48
N GLY A 152 6.00 -27.69 43.97
CA GLY A 152 5.50 -26.97 42.80
C GLY A 152 5.59 -27.94 41.63
N GLY A 153 4.44 -28.45 41.14
CA GLY A 153 4.44 -29.37 40.01
C GLY A 153 5.00 -28.71 38.75
N ASN A 154 5.70 -29.47 37.91
CA ASN A 154 6.29 -29.01 36.63
C ASN A 154 5.29 -28.20 35.76
N GLY A 155 3.97 -28.42 35.89
CA GLY A 155 2.93 -27.70 35.17
C GLY A 155 2.69 -26.25 35.61
N ALA A 156 2.85 -25.92 36.89
CA ALA A 156 2.67 -24.55 37.40
C ALA A 156 3.85 -23.65 36.99
N ASP A 157 5.06 -24.21 36.96
CA ASP A 157 6.28 -23.54 36.50
C ASP A 157 6.27 -23.32 34.99
N LEU A 158 5.75 -24.29 34.22
CA LEU A 158 5.57 -24.14 32.78
C LEU A 158 4.67 -22.94 32.43
N VAL A 159 3.57 -22.72 33.16
CA VAL A 159 2.71 -21.56 32.94
C VAL A 159 3.41 -20.28 33.42
N SER A 160 3.89 -20.25 34.66
CA SER A 160 4.42 -19.04 35.30
C SER A 160 5.77 -18.56 34.73
N ILE A 161 6.57 -19.45 34.14
CA ILE A 161 7.87 -19.13 33.53
C ILE A 161 7.72 -19.05 32.00
N VAL A 162 7.34 -20.15 31.35
CA VAL A 162 7.41 -20.29 29.88
C VAL A 162 6.28 -19.54 29.18
N LEU A 163 5.01 -19.79 29.54
CA LEU A 163 3.88 -19.08 28.91
C LEU A 163 3.91 -17.58 29.25
N ARG A 164 4.27 -17.22 30.48
CA ARG A 164 4.44 -15.84 30.90
C ARG A 164 5.48 -15.10 30.06
N ALA A 165 6.68 -15.67 29.87
CA ALA A 165 7.73 -15.06 29.06
C ALA A 165 7.26 -14.84 27.62
N TYR A 166 6.60 -15.83 27.02
CA TYR A 166 6.01 -15.71 25.67
C TYR A 166 4.99 -14.56 25.57
N CYS A 167 4.04 -14.50 26.51
CA CYS A 167 3.00 -13.47 26.55
C CYS A 167 3.57 -12.05 26.71
N LEU A 168 4.57 -11.88 27.59
CA LEU A 168 5.21 -10.58 27.79
C LEU A 168 6.00 -10.13 26.55
N ALA A 169 6.70 -11.06 25.89
CA ALA A 169 7.39 -10.80 24.63
C ALA A 169 6.41 -10.40 23.52
N LEU A 170 5.28 -11.08 23.40
CA LEU A 170 4.20 -10.75 22.47
C LEU A 170 3.63 -9.34 22.73
N VAL A 171 3.30 -9.01 23.98
CA VAL A 171 2.81 -7.68 24.36
C VAL A 171 3.84 -6.61 24.00
N LYS A 172 5.12 -6.86 24.28
CA LYS A 172 6.18 -5.90 23.97
C LYS A 172 6.41 -5.74 22.47
N ALA A 173 6.30 -6.81 21.69
CA ALA A 173 6.32 -6.73 20.23
C ALA A 173 5.17 -5.87 19.70
N CYS A 174 3.96 -6.01 20.25
CA CYS A 174 2.82 -5.17 19.89
C CYS A 174 3.06 -3.68 20.20
N ASP A 175 3.67 -3.36 21.35
CA ASP A 175 4.08 -1.99 21.72
C ASP A 175 5.03 -1.39 20.67
N ARG A 176 6.04 -2.15 20.22
CA ARG A 176 6.98 -1.69 19.18
C ARG A 176 6.31 -1.48 17.83
N VAL A 177 5.45 -2.40 17.42
CA VAL A 177 4.70 -2.28 16.16
C VAL A 177 3.78 -1.04 16.20
N ILE A 178 3.06 -0.80 17.30
CA ILE A 178 2.22 0.38 17.46
C ILE A 178 3.05 1.66 17.42
N ALA A 179 4.19 1.70 18.10
CA ALA A 179 5.07 2.87 18.08
C ALA A 179 5.54 3.20 16.65
N ARG A 180 5.94 2.18 15.87
CA ARG A 180 6.36 2.34 14.46
C ARG A 180 5.23 2.76 13.54
N VAL A 181 4.06 2.13 13.65
CA VAL A 181 2.91 2.47 12.79
C VAL A 181 2.42 3.88 13.10
N SER A 182 2.33 4.24 14.38
CA SER A 182 1.83 5.53 14.84
C SER A 182 2.77 6.71 14.54
N SER A 183 4.05 6.45 14.27
CA SER A 183 5.01 7.50 13.88
C SER A 183 4.94 7.87 12.40
N GLU A 184 4.18 7.13 11.59
CA GLU A 184 4.15 7.25 10.13
C GLU A 184 2.72 7.48 9.60
N TYR A 185 2.57 7.74 8.30
CA TYR A 185 1.25 7.93 7.73
C TYR A 185 0.53 6.58 7.55
N TYR A 186 -0.63 6.46 8.19
CA TYR A 186 -1.59 5.36 8.03
C TYR A 186 -3.00 5.89 8.32
N TYR A 187 -4.02 5.13 7.94
CA TYR A 187 -5.42 5.43 8.25
C TYR A 187 -5.96 4.47 9.32
N GLU A 188 -6.22 4.99 10.52
CA GLU A 188 -6.83 4.25 11.63
C GLU A 188 -8.18 3.64 11.22
N GLU A 189 -8.46 2.42 11.67
CA GLU A 189 -9.64 1.60 11.33
C GLU A 189 -9.78 1.20 9.84
N GLU A 190 -8.86 1.59 8.96
CA GLU A 190 -8.81 1.17 7.55
C GLU A 190 -7.56 0.33 7.26
N ASP A 191 -6.38 0.89 7.55
CA ASP A 191 -5.09 0.22 7.40
C ASP A 191 -4.80 -0.66 8.62
N PHE A 192 -4.94 -0.08 9.81
CA PHE A 192 -4.52 -0.67 11.08
C PHE A 192 -5.33 -0.10 12.24
N VAL A 193 -5.37 -0.83 13.36
CA VAL A 193 -6.08 -0.40 14.57
C VAL A 193 -5.09 -0.35 15.73
N THR A 194 -4.80 0.86 16.19
CA THR A 194 -3.86 1.13 17.29
C THR A 194 -4.57 1.24 18.64
N GLN A 195 -5.90 1.25 18.65
CA GLN A 195 -6.71 1.39 19.86
C GLN A 195 -6.41 0.34 20.94
N LEU A 196 -6.06 0.82 22.15
CA LEU A 196 -5.68 -0.02 23.30
C LEU A 196 -6.78 -0.19 24.35
N TYR A 197 -7.94 0.47 24.21
CA TYR A 197 -9.08 0.34 25.14
C TYR A 197 -8.72 0.53 26.63
N ASN A 198 -7.89 1.53 26.94
CA ASN A 198 -7.32 1.82 28.26
C ASN A 198 -6.40 0.73 28.85
N ARG A 199 -5.88 -0.19 28.04
CA ARG A 199 -4.76 -1.08 28.40
C ARG A 199 -3.42 -0.39 28.12
N LYS A 200 -2.37 -0.77 28.86
CA LYS A 200 -0.98 -0.31 28.60
C LYS A 200 -0.09 -1.50 28.27
N LEU A 201 0.57 -1.49 27.11
CA LEU A 201 1.39 -2.60 26.61
C LEU A 201 2.84 -2.60 27.14
N LEU A 202 3.05 -2.22 28.40
CA LEU A 202 4.39 -2.18 29.01
C LEU A 202 5.38 -1.24 28.27
N SER A 203 4.89 -0.11 27.77
CA SER A 203 5.71 0.89 27.05
C SER A 203 6.94 1.35 27.83
N ASN A 204 6.84 1.42 29.16
CA ASN A 204 7.90 1.87 30.07
C ASN A 204 8.94 0.79 30.39
N VAL A 205 8.71 -0.46 29.98
CA VAL A 205 9.64 -1.58 30.22
C VAL A 205 10.61 -1.68 29.05
N GLU A 206 11.91 -1.73 29.33
CA GLU A 206 12.93 -1.96 28.31
C GLU A 206 12.86 -3.38 27.76
N SER A 207 13.08 -3.54 26.44
CA SER A 207 13.06 -4.86 25.79
C SER A 207 14.11 -5.81 26.35
N SER A 208 15.27 -5.29 26.80
CA SER A 208 16.37 -6.05 27.43
C SER A 208 15.88 -6.92 28.60
N LYS A 209 14.96 -6.41 29.42
CA LYS A 209 14.38 -7.13 30.55
C LYS A 209 13.46 -8.25 30.10
N VAL A 210 12.74 -8.05 29.00
CA VAL A 210 11.87 -9.08 28.40
C VAL A 210 12.72 -10.16 27.74
N HIS A 211 13.83 -9.81 27.09
CA HIS A 211 14.78 -10.78 26.55
C HIS A 211 15.37 -11.69 27.64
N ALA A 212 15.74 -11.12 28.79
CA ALA A 212 16.23 -11.91 29.93
C ALA A 212 15.20 -12.98 30.37
N LEU A 213 13.91 -12.62 30.47
CA LEU A 213 12.85 -13.58 30.80
C LEU A 213 12.69 -14.71 29.76
N ILE A 214 12.91 -14.41 28.47
CA ILE A 214 12.86 -15.42 27.41
C ILE A 214 14.05 -16.38 27.55
N GLU A 215 15.26 -15.86 27.80
CA GLU A 215 16.45 -16.69 28.02
C GLU A 215 16.32 -17.57 29.26
N ASP A 216 15.79 -17.03 30.36
CA ASP A 216 15.51 -17.78 31.58
C ASP A 216 14.53 -18.92 31.32
N ALA A 217 13.46 -18.67 30.55
CA ALA A 217 12.48 -19.68 30.17
C ALA A 217 13.07 -20.77 29.25
N ILE A 218 13.94 -20.39 28.32
CA ILE A 218 14.65 -21.35 27.46
C ILE A 218 15.63 -22.20 28.28
N SER A 219 16.38 -21.59 29.20
CA SER A 219 17.29 -22.31 30.12
C SER A 219 16.51 -23.32 30.95
N TRP A 220 15.39 -22.89 31.55
CA TRP A 220 14.54 -23.75 32.36
C TRP A 220 14.03 -24.97 31.57
N LEU A 221 13.60 -24.79 30.31
CA LEU A 221 13.17 -25.89 29.44
C LEU A 221 14.32 -26.88 29.14
N ASN A 222 15.53 -26.37 28.92
CA ASN A 222 16.70 -27.20 28.65
C ASN A 222 17.13 -28.02 29.88
N ASP A 223 17.01 -27.45 31.08
CA ASP A 223 17.34 -28.12 32.33
C ASP A 223 16.34 -29.26 32.64
N HIS A 224 15.08 -29.13 32.21
CA HIS A 224 14.02 -30.14 32.39
C HIS A 224 13.78 -31.02 31.14
N ASN A 225 14.74 -31.08 30.21
CA ASN A 225 14.63 -31.82 28.95
C ASN A 225 14.32 -33.32 29.12
N GLN A 226 14.73 -33.93 30.25
CA GLN A 226 14.45 -35.34 30.53
C GLN A 226 13.00 -35.61 30.97
N ASP A 227 12.28 -34.59 31.42
CA ASP A 227 10.93 -34.72 31.99
C ASP A 227 9.81 -34.55 30.96
N MET A 228 10.18 -34.18 29.72
CA MET A 228 9.23 -33.80 28.67
C MET A 228 9.47 -34.58 27.38
N TYR A 229 8.40 -34.84 26.63
CA TYR A 229 8.52 -35.41 25.29
C TYR A 229 9.30 -34.42 24.39
N LYS A 230 10.46 -34.85 23.89
CA LYS A 230 11.43 -34.00 23.18
C LYS A 230 10.82 -33.13 22.08
N PRO A 231 9.93 -33.62 21.19
CA PRO A 231 9.27 -32.77 20.19
C PRO A 231 8.42 -31.64 20.77
N VAL A 232 7.82 -31.81 21.94
CA VAL A 232 7.03 -30.76 22.60
C VAL A 232 7.94 -29.70 23.21
N MET A 233 9.04 -30.11 23.83
CA MET A 233 10.06 -29.18 24.30
C MET A 233 10.65 -28.37 23.14
N GLU A 234 11.01 -29.00 22.02
CA GLU A 234 11.49 -28.31 20.81
C GLU A 234 10.42 -27.34 20.24
N ALA A 235 9.14 -27.71 20.32
CA ALA A 235 8.03 -26.85 19.93
C ALA A 235 7.91 -25.60 20.85
N LEU A 236 8.08 -25.75 22.16
CA LEU A 236 8.07 -24.62 23.10
C LEU A 236 9.28 -23.70 22.89
N VAL A 237 10.48 -24.28 22.78
CA VAL A 237 11.72 -23.52 22.55
C VAL A 237 11.66 -22.74 21.24
N SER A 238 11.21 -23.34 20.13
CA SER A 238 11.12 -22.62 18.85
C SER A 238 10.18 -21.40 18.89
N ARG A 239 9.09 -21.46 19.66
CA ARG A 239 8.16 -20.34 19.87
C ARG A 239 8.78 -19.22 20.72
N LEU A 240 9.56 -19.57 21.75
CA LEU A 240 10.31 -18.59 22.55
C LEU A 240 11.45 -17.94 21.76
N VAL A 241 12.21 -18.73 21.00
CA VAL A 241 13.27 -18.21 20.12
C VAL A 241 12.66 -17.30 19.05
N PHE A 242 11.53 -17.68 18.43
CA PHE A 242 10.82 -16.78 17.52
C PHE A 242 10.47 -15.44 18.18
N ARG A 243 9.94 -15.44 19.41
CA ARG A 243 9.61 -14.21 20.13
C ARG A 243 10.84 -13.33 20.39
N ARG A 244 11.96 -13.95 20.77
CA ARG A 244 13.23 -13.24 20.98
C ARG A 244 13.71 -12.58 19.69
N GLU A 245 13.79 -13.36 18.61
CA GLU A 245 14.28 -12.85 17.33
C GLU A 245 13.35 -11.80 16.73
N PHE A 246 12.04 -11.99 16.87
CA PHE A 246 11.06 -11.03 16.37
C PHE A 246 11.14 -9.71 17.14
N LEU A 247 11.23 -9.75 18.47
CA LEU A 247 11.40 -8.54 19.28
C LEU A 247 12.74 -7.82 18.96
N ASN A 248 13.84 -8.55 18.81
CA ASN A 248 15.11 -7.98 18.36
C ASN A 248 15.00 -7.28 17.00
N ALA A 249 14.31 -7.91 16.04
CA ALA A 249 14.08 -7.34 14.71
C ALA A 249 13.26 -6.03 14.78
N LEU A 250 12.28 -5.97 15.68
CA LEU A 250 11.47 -4.76 15.92
C LEU A 250 12.27 -3.65 16.62
N ASP A 251 13.12 -3.98 17.59
CA ASP A 251 13.93 -2.98 18.31
C ASP A 251 15.04 -2.35 17.45
N LEU A 252 15.53 -3.08 16.44
CA LEU A 252 16.58 -2.60 15.53
C LEU A 252 16.05 -1.76 14.36
N ASP A 253 14.73 -1.56 14.24
CA ASP A 253 14.08 -1.05 13.02
C ASP A 253 14.66 0.26 12.46
N THR A 254 15.08 1.22 13.30
CA THR A 254 15.81 2.44 12.85
C THR A 254 17.32 2.22 12.70
N SER A 255 17.89 1.36 13.54
CA SER A 255 19.32 1.02 13.52
C SER A 255 19.72 0.24 12.27
N VAL A 256 18.77 -0.43 11.62
CA VAL A 256 18.95 -1.13 10.33
C VAL A 256 19.55 -0.22 9.26
N MET A 257 19.20 1.08 9.26
CA MET A 257 19.78 2.04 8.32
C MET A 257 21.31 2.15 8.44
N GLN A 258 21.86 1.84 9.61
CA GLN A 258 23.29 1.88 9.93
C GLN A 258 23.93 0.48 9.90
N CYS A 259 23.29 -0.53 10.50
CA CYS A 259 23.90 -1.86 10.67
C CYS A 259 23.65 -2.82 9.50
N ARG A 260 22.62 -2.60 8.68
CA ARG A 260 22.22 -3.46 7.54
C ARG A 260 22.07 -4.95 7.90
N SER A 261 21.76 -5.26 9.16
CA SER A 261 21.60 -6.64 9.61
C SER A 261 20.23 -7.18 9.19
N THR A 262 20.23 -8.38 8.63
CA THR A 262 19.02 -9.17 8.30
C THR A 262 18.90 -10.41 9.18
N GLU A 263 19.83 -10.60 10.13
CA GLU A 263 20.02 -11.84 10.88
C GLU A 263 18.78 -12.22 11.69
N ASN A 264 18.17 -11.28 12.42
CA ASN A 264 17.00 -11.57 13.25
C ASN A 264 15.77 -11.91 12.40
N SER A 265 15.52 -11.19 11.30
CA SER A 265 14.42 -11.50 10.38
C SER A 265 14.63 -12.86 9.69
N GLN A 266 15.87 -13.21 9.34
CA GLN A 266 16.21 -14.51 8.79
C GLN A 266 16.04 -15.62 9.84
N ALA A 267 16.46 -15.40 11.08
CA ALA A 267 16.23 -16.31 12.18
C ALA A 267 14.74 -16.52 12.46
N CYS A 268 13.92 -15.46 12.37
CA CYS A 268 12.47 -15.57 12.43
C CYS A 268 11.92 -16.49 11.34
N LEU A 269 12.35 -16.33 10.08
CA LEU A 269 11.93 -17.19 8.96
C LEU A 269 12.25 -18.67 9.23
N ASP A 270 13.43 -18.95 9.78
CA ASP A 270 13.84 -20.30 10.11
C ASP A 270 13.02 -20.89 11.26
N GLN A 271 12.72 -20.10 12.30
CA GLN A 271 11.83 -20.53 13.38
C GLN A 271 10.39 -20.75 12.90
N ILE A 272 9.85 -19.88 12.03
CA ILE A 272 8.49 -20.05 11.49
C ILE A 272 8.35 -21.40 10.76
N ARG A 273 9.38 -21.86 10.03
CA ARG A 273 9.38 -23.17 9.36
C ARG A 273 9.36 -24.34 10.36
N ILE A 274 9.94 -24.16 11.54
CA ILE A 274 9.92 -25.15 12.62
C ILE A 274 8.56 -25.14 13.32
N ILE A 275 8.02 -23.95 13.60
CA ILE A 275 6.69 -23.77 14.21
C ILE A 275 5.62 -24.42 13.32
N GLU A 276 5.61 -24.11 12.01
CA GLU A 276 4.65 -24.67 11.05
C GLU A 276 4.62 -26.21 11.07
N LYS A 277 5.78 -26.86 11.17
CA LYS A 277 5.88 -28.33 11.25
C LYS A 277 5.43 -28.90 12.60
N SER A 278 5.56 -28.12 13.66
CA SER A 278 5.24 -28.53 15.03
C SER A 278 3.85 -28.10 15.50
N MET A 279 3.06 -27.37 14.70
CA MET A 279 1.72 -26.91 15.09
C MET A 279 0.77 -28.06 15.45
N ALA A 280 0.91 -29.22 14.80
CA ALA A 280 0.09 -30.40 15.08
C ALA A 280 0.30 -30.99 16.49
N ILE A 281 1.37 -30.57 17.19
CA ILE A 281 1.66 -30.95 18.58
C ILE A 281 0.77 -30.15 19.54
N GLY A 282 0.37 -28.93 19.17
CA GLY A 282 -0.43 -28.05 20.01
C GLY A 282 -1.84 -28.60 20.26
N ARG A 283 -2.24 -28.65 21.52
CA ARG A 283 -3.60 -28.98 21.94
C ARG A 283 -4.37 -27.68 22.24
N PRO A 284 -5.47 -27.37 21.54
CA PRO A 284 -6.19 -26.11 21.75
C PRO A 284 -6.85 -26.08 23.14
N VAL A 285 -6.84 -24.88 23.74
CA VAL A 285 -7.50 -24.56 25.01
C VAL A 285 -8.46 -23.40 24.78
N GLU A 286 -9.63 -23.69 24.20
CA GLU A 286 -10.58 -22.65 23.77
C GLU A 286 -11.09 -21.82 24.95
N GLU A 287 -11.24 -22.44 26.13
CA GLU A 287 -11.70 -21.78 27.36
C GLU A 287 -10.74 -20.70 27.89
N SER A 288 -9.50 -20.66 27.41
CA SER A 288 -8.53 -19.61 27.76
C SER A 288 -8.69 -18.30 26.95
N PHE A 289 -9.62 -18.29 26.00
CA PHE A 289 -9.95 -17.13 25.17
C PHE A 289 -11.45 -16.80 25.26
N SER A 290 -11.77 -15.55 25.60
CA SER A 290 -13.15 -15.12 25.83
C SER A 290 -13.46 -13.77 25.21
N ARG A 291 -14.68 -13.69 24.65
CA ARG A 291 -15.27 -12.43 24.17
C ARG A 291 -15.80 -11.58 25.33
N LYS A 292 -16.00 -12.16 26.52
CA LYS A 292 -16.50 -11.44 27.71
C LYS A 292 -15.53 -10.36 28.17
N ILE A 293 -14.24 -10.49 27.84
CA ILE A 293 -13.23 -9.46 28.13
C ILE A 293 -13.60 -8.13 27.47
N GLN A 294 -14.24 -8.13 26.29
CA GLN A 294 -14.69 -6.90 25.63
C GLN A 294 -15.63 -6.05 26.49
N ARG A 295 -16.36 -6.67 27.44
CA ARG A 295 -17.23 -5.97 28.40
C ARG A 295 -16.46 -5.07 29.37
N ARG A 296 -15.19 -5.41 29.61
CA ARG A 296 -14.27 -4.70 30.52
C ARG A 296 -13.31 -3.76 29.79
N LEU A 297 -13.36 -3.75 28.45
CA LEU A 297 -12.61 -2.82 27.62
C LEU A 297 -13.39 -1.50 27.52
N ALA A 298 -12.67 -0.37 27.56
CA ALA A 298 -13.28 0.95 27.34
C ALA A 298 -13.62 1.15 25.86
N SER A 299 -14.73 0.53 25.42
CA SER A 299 -15.21 0.54 24.04
C SER A 299 -16.47 1.40 23.91
N THR A 300 -16.49 2.25 22.89
CA THR A 300 -17.69 2.97 22.44
C THR A 300 -18.36 2.29 21.24
N VAL A 301 -17.80 1.17 20.78
CA VAL A 301 -18.32 0.38 19.66
C VAL A 301 -18.99 -0.91 20.17
N PRO A 302 -19.99 -1.43 19.44
CA PRO A 302 -20.65 -2.69 19.76
C PRO A 302 -19.66 -3.87 19.92
N PRO A 303 -19.99 -4.87 20.75
CA PRO A 303 -19.18 -6.09 20.88
C PRO A 303 -19.09 -6.82 19.53
N ARG A 304 -17.90 -7.29 19.19
CA ARG A 304 -17.63 -7.96 17.90
C ARG A 304 -17.14 -9.39 18.12
N PRO A 305 -17.46 -10.33 17.21
CA PRO A 305 -16.98 -11.69 17.34
C PRO A 305 -15.45 -11.75 17.29
N MET A 306 -14.87 -12.68 18.06
CA MET A 306 -13.44 -13.00 17.95
C MET A 306 -13.10 -13.46 16.53
N VAL A 307 -12.01 -12.92 16.00
CA VAL A 307 -11.51 -13.26 14.67
C VAL A 307 -10.84 -14.64 14.72
N ARG A 308 -11.07 -15.43 13.67
CA ARG A 308 -10.42 -16.74 13.46
C ARG A 308 -9.68 -16.71 12.14
N ILE A 309 -8.39 -17.04 12.17
CA ILE A 309 -7.53 -17.16 10.99
C ILE A 309 -7.06 -18.59 10.89
N ASP A 310 -6.97 -19.11 9.67
CA ASP A 310 -6.40 -20.43 9.43
C ASP A 310 -4.89 -20.42 9.76
N PRO A 311 -4.38 -21.40 10.52
CA PRO A 311 -2.97 -21.49 10.85
C PRO A 311 -2.01 -21.42 9.64
N ILE A 312 -2.41 -21.98 8.49
CA ILE A 312 -1.60 -21.98 7.26
C ILE A 312 -1.49 -20.55 6.73
N ASP A 313 -2.60 -19.82 6.71
CA ASP A 313 -2.62 -18.42 6.29
C ASP A 313 -1.81 -17.54 7.26
N ALA A 314 -1.88 -17.83 8.57
CA ALA A 314 -1.09 -17.13 9.57
C ALA A 314 0.41 -17.33 9.37
N MET A 315 0.86 -18.57 9.13
CA MET A 315 2.27 -18.87 8.86
C MET A 315 2.73 -18.26 7.54
N ALA A 316 1.90 -18.28 6.50
CA ALA A 316 2.18 -17.65 5.21
C ALA A 316 2.38 -16.12 5.38
N PHE A 317 1.53 -15.47 6.18
CA PHE A 317 1.64 -14.05 6.49
C PHE A 317 2.94 -13.74 7.24
N LEU A 318 3.29 -14.48 8.29
CA LEU A 318 4.52 -14.24 9.05
C LEU A 318 5.78 -14.44 8.21
N LYS A 319 5.79 -15.47 7.34
CA LYS A 319 6.87 -15.66 6.35
C LYS A 319 7.00 -14.45 5.43
N ARG A 320 5.87 -13.95 4.91
CA ARG A 320 5.84 -12.77 4.05
C ARG A 320 6.34 -11.53 4.80
N LEU A 321 5.88 -11.31 6.03
CA LEU A 321 6.28 -10.19 6.89
C LEU A 321 7.80 -10.16 7.11
N CYS A 322 8.39 -11.30 7.51
CA CYS A 322 9.83 -11.38 7.77
C CYS A 322 10.65 -11.25 6.47
N GLN A 323 10.18 -11.85 5.36
CA GLN A 323 10.83 -11.68 4.06
C GLN A 323 10.75 -10.24 3.56
N ASP A 324 9.61 -9.56 3.74
CA ASP A 324 9.45 -8.15 3.42
C ASP A 324 10.38 -7.27 4.27
N ALA A 325 10.60 -7.60 5.55
CA ALA A 325 11.54 -6.90 6.42
C ALA A 325 13.02 -7.08 6.00
N ILE A 326 13.34 -8.15 5.29
CA ILE A 326 14.66 -8.36 4.66
C ILE A 326 14.74 -7.55 3.36
N ASP A 327 13.78 -7.77 2.46
CA ASP A 327 13.78 -7.18 1.13
C ASP A 327 13.68 -5.64 1.14
N VAL A 328 13.01 -5.05 2.14
CA VAL A 328 12.90 -3.59 2.29
C VAL A 328 14.26 -2.93 2.48
N GLN A 329 15.27 -3.64 3.00
CA GLN A 329 16.62 -3.08 3.14
C GLN A 329 17.29 -2.83 1.78
N GLU A 330 16.89 -3.54 0.72
CA GLU A 330 17.41 -3.33 -0.63
C GLU A 330 17.10 -1.92 -1.16
N ILE A 331 16.05 -1.25 -0.66
CA ILE A 331 15.75 0.13 -1.08
C ILE A 331 16.85 1.10 -0.67
N LEU A 332 17.57 0.79 0.41
CA LEU A 332 18.66 1.60 0.93
C LEU A 332 19.94 1.49 0.08
N ASP A 333 19.96 0.60 -0.92
CA ASP A 333 21.05 0.47 -1.90
C ASP A 333 20.82 1.32 -3.16
N SER A 334 19.67 2.01 -3.23
CA SER A 334 19.30 2.88 -4.33
C SER A 334 20.29 4.05 -4.48
N ARG A 335 20.84 4.22 -5.69
CA ARG A 335 21.88 5.22 -5.99
C ARG A 335 21.35 6.49 -6.66
N SER A 336 20.07 6.51 -6.99
CA SER A 336 19.39 7.62 -7.64
C SER A 336 17.94 7.71 -7.17
N PRO A 337 17.31 8.89 -7.23
CA PRO A 337 15.87 9.04 -6.99
C PRO A 337 15.01 8.21 -7.96
N TYR A 338 15.50 7.99 -9.19
CA TYR A 338 14.91 7.10 -10.20
C TYR A 338 14.86 5.64 -9.74
N ASP A 339 16.00 5.09 -9.31
CA ASP A 339 16.09 3.72 -8.82
C ASP A 339 15.26 3.55 -7.54
N LEU A 340 15.32 4.53 -6.64
CA LEU A 340 14.57 4.52 -5.39
C LEU A 340 13.05 4.44 -5.65
N GLN A 341 12.53 5.23 -6.59
CA GLN A 341 11.10 5.16 -6.92
C GLN A 341 10.73 3.75 -7.38
N LYS A 342 11.53 3.16 -8.28
CA LYS A 342 11.25 1.81 -8.81
C LYS A 342 11.28 0.77 -7.70
N SER A 343 12.29 0.81 -6.82
CA SER A 343 12.40 -0.09 -5.68
C SER A 343 11.19 0.01 -4.76
N VAL A 344 10.80 1.23 -4.38
CA VAL A 344 9.64 1.49 -3.52
C VAL A 344 8.36 1.02 -4.20
N TRP A 345 8.12 1.40 -5.45
CA TRP A 345 6.91 0.98 -6.16
C TRP A 345 6.83 -0.53 -6.32
N THR A 346 7.94 -1.19 -6.62
CA THR A 346 8.01 -2.66 -6.77
C THR A 346 7.67 -3.36 -5.47
N LEU A 347 8.28 -2.94 -4.35
CA LEU A 347 7.97 -3.46 -3.02
C LEU A 347 6.49 -3.28 -2.68
N GLN A 348 5.98 -2.06 -2.83
CA GLN A 348 4.62 -1.68 -2.44
C GLN A 348 3.54 -2.25 -3.37
N SER A 349 3.92 -2.78 -4.55
CA SER A 349 3.02 -3.40 -5.52
C SER A 349 2.91 -4.91 -5.41
N ARG A 350 3.59 -5.53 -4.42
CA ARG A 350 3.44 -6.96 -4.13
C ARG A 350 1.97 -7.34 -3.88
N LYS A 351 1.64 -8.60 -4.16
CA LYS A 351 0.32 -9.18 -3.93
C LYS A 351 0.48 -10.43 -3.05
N PRO A 352 -0.08 -10.45 -1.83
CA PRO A 352 -0.74 -9.33 -1.14
C PRO A 352 0.21 -8.13 -0.90
N GLN A 353 -0.36 -6.94 -0.71
CA GLN A 353 0.41 -5.73 -0.41
C GLN A 353 1.21 -5.93 0.90
N PRO A 354 2.42 -5.34 1.04
CA PRO A 354 3.15 -5.42 2.30
C PRO A 354 2.31 -4.95 3.49
N SER A 355 2.52 -5.57 4.65
CA SER A 355 1.78 -5.24 5.88
C SER A 355 1.97 -3.77 6.28
N VAL A 356 1.05 -3.23 7.08
CA VAL A 356 1.14 -1.82 7.53
C VAL A 356 2.47 -1.54 8.22
N TYR A 357 2.97 -2.49 9.02
CA TYR A 357 4.27 -2.37 9.66
C TYR A 357 5.41 -2.17 8.64
N ILE A 358 5.46 -2.99 7.58
CA ILE A 358 6.49 -2.85 6.52
C ILE A 358 6.31 -1.54 5.75
N ARG A 359 5.06 -1.12 5.51
CA ARG A 359 4.77 0.16 4.87
C ARG A 359 5.27 1.33 5.71
N SER A 360 5.03 1.32 7.02
CA SER A 360 5.58 2.30 7.96
C SER A 360 7.11 2.25 8.01
N LEU A 361 7.71 1.07 8.07
CA LEU A 361 9.17 0.91 8.03
C LEU A 361 9.79 1.50 6.75
N THR A 362 9.15 1.27 5.60
CA THR A 362 9.57 1.87 4.32
C THR A 362 9.51 3.39 4.38
N GLN A 363 8.45 3.98 4.97
CA GLN A 363 8.34 5.43 5.14
C GLN A 363 9.44 5.99 6.03
N THR A 364 9.77 5.32 7.14
CA THR A 364 10.89 5.71 7.99
C THR A 364 12.22 5.68 7.22
N PHE A 365 12.46 4.65 6.40
CA PHE A 365 13.68 4.61 5.57
C PHE A 365 13.73 5.74 4.54
N LEU A 366 12.59 6.10 3.96
CA LEU A 366 12.49 7.21 3.02
C LEU A 366 12.78 8.55 3.68
N LEU A 367 12.33 8.76 4.93
CA LEU A 367 12.60 9.98 5.68
C LEU A 367 12.65 9.70 7.19
N ASN A 368 13.84 9.79 7.77
CA ASN A 368 14.04 9.77 9.22
C ASN A 368 14.93 10.95 9.63
N GLU A 369 14.53 11.70 10.66
CA GLU A 369 15.29 12.87 11.17
C GLU A 369 15.74 13.86 10.05
N MET A 370 14.84 14.17 9.11
CA MET A 370 15.12 15.04 7.94
C MET A 370 16.20 14.52 6.98
N ARG A 371 16.52 13.22 7.06
CA ARG A 371 17.46 12.53 6.16
C ARG A 371 16.78 11.44 5.35
N VAL A 372 17.06 11.44 4.05
CA VAL A 372 16.59 10.44 3.09
C VAL A 372 17.58 9.27 3.07
N LEU A 373 17.07 8.05 3.26
CA LEU A 373 17.86 6.81 3.40
C LEU A 373 18.98 6.93 4.46
N GLY A 374 18.80 7.83 5.45
CA GLY A 374 19.72 8.06 6.56
C GLY A 374 21.01 8.80 6.19
N THR A 375 21.22 9.11 4.91
CA THR A 375 22.51 9.59 4.38
C THR A 375 22.43 11.01 3.82
N GLN A 376 21.32 11.38 3.17
CA GLN A 376 21.22 12.62 2.39
C GLN A 376 20.20 13.58 2.99
N SER A 377 20.44 14.90 2.93
CA SER A 377 19.41 15.89 3.24
C SER A 377 18.34 15.92 2.16
N ILE A 378 17.13 16.39 2.49
CA ILE A 378 16.04 16.53 1.50
C ILE A 378 16.46 17.44 0.34
N LYS A 379 17.19 18.54 0.63
CA LYS A 379 17.74 19.45 -0.39
C LYS A 379 18.66 18.72 -1.37
N GLN A 380 19.61 17.94 -0.85
CA GLN A 380 20.53 17.17 -1.70
C GLN A 380 19.79 16.12 -2.53
N PHE A 381 18.79 15.45 -1.95
CA PHE A 381 17.97 14.48 -2.66
C PHE A 381 17.20 15.12 -3.83
N CYS A 382 16.61 16.31 -3.64
CA CYS A 382 15.98 17.08 -4.72
C CYS A 382 17.00 17.49 -5.79
N TYR A 383 18.18 17.97 -5.39
CA TYR A 383 19.23 18.36 -6.32
C TYR A 383 19.72 17.17 -7.16
N ASN A 384 19.82 15.98 -6.57
CA ASN A 384 20.21 14.78 -7.31
C ASN A 384 19.19 14.43 -8.40
N ASP A 385 17.89 14.60 -8.16
CA ASP A 385 16.87 14.36 -9.19
C ASP A 385 16.89 15.44 -10.29
N LEU A 386 17.16 16.69 -9.91
CA LEU A 386 17.40 17.77 -10.89
C LEU A 386 18.63 17.48 -11.76
N ILE A 387 19.74 17.04 -11.18
CA ILE A 387 20.96 16.66 -11.90
C ILE A 387 20.66 15.49 -12.85
N ASP A 388 19.96 14.47 -12.37
CA ASP A 388 19.66 13.26 -13.11
C ASP A 388 18.70 13.51 -14.29
N LEU A 389 17.90 14.58 -14.28
CA LEU A 389 16.88 14.83 -15.32
C LEU A 389 17.09 16.09 -16.17
N VAL A 390 17.41 17.24 -15.56
CA VAL A 390 17.33 18.55 -16.23
C VAL A 390 18.58 19.42 -16.11
N LEU A 391 19.45 19.19 -15.11
CA LEU A 391 20.60 20.05 -14.78
C LEU A 391 21.90 19.25 -14.55
N PRO A 392 22.35 18.41 -15.51
CA PRO A 392 23.54 17.55 -15.34
C PRO A 392 24.82 18.30 -14.96
N TRP A 393 25.00 19.51 -15.48
CA TRP A 393 26.22 20.31 -15.30
C TRP A 393 25.90 21.81 -15.22
N SER A 394 25.03 22.18 -14.29
CA SER A 394 24.53 23.55 -14.19
C SER A 394 25.19 24.36 -13.07
N THR A 395 25.49 25.63 -13.37
CA THR A 395 25.92 26.61 -12.37
C THR A 395 24.83 26.94 -11.35
N LEU A 396 23.56 26.61 -11.61
CA LEU A 396 22.46 26.82 -10.67
C LEU A 396 22.61 26.00 -9.39
N LEU A 397 23.29 24.86 -9.48
CA LEU A 397 23.50 23.91 -8.38
C LEU A 397 24.91 24.01 -7.77
N ASP A 398 25.67 25.02 -8.18
CA ASP A 398 27.04 25.23 -7.68
C ASP A 398 27.01 25.65 -6.21
N LYS A 399 27.82 24.97 -5.39
CA LYS A 399 27.93 25.26 -3.96
C LYS A 399 28.55 26.63 -3.71
N GLU A 400 29.42 27.09 -4.60
CA GLU A 400 30.04 28.42 -4.49
C GLU A 400 29.00 29.55 -4.48
N ASN A 401 27.79 29.33 -5.02
CA ASN A 401 26.72 30.32 -4.96
C ASN A 401 26.22 30.57 -3.54
N GLU A 402 26.27 29.55 -2.67
CA GLU A 402 25.79 29.64 -1.28
C GLU A 402 26.80 30.37 -0.37
N ASP A 403 28.07 30.41 -0.78
CA ASP A 403 29.15 31.05 -0.03
C ASP A 403 29.23 32.58 -0.25
N VAL A 404 28.52 33.10 -1.27
CA VAL A 404 28.52 34.53 -1.62
C VAL A 404 27.44 35.25 -0.83
N GLU A 405 27.81 36.19 0.05
CA GLU A 405 26.84 36.93 0.89
C GLU A 405 26.41 38.30 0.32
N ILE A 406 26.88 38.66 -0.89
CA ILE A 406 26.67 40.00 -1.47
C ILE A 406 25.32 40.04 -2.24
N PRO A 407 24.30 40.82 -1.81
CA PRO A 407 22.96 40.76 -2.42
C PRO A 407 22.88 41.17 -3.90
N SER A 408 23.81 41.99 -4.37
CA SER A 408 23.89 42.43 -5.77
C SER A 408 24.60 41.43 -6.68
N ASP A 409 25.32 40.44 -6.14
CA ASP A 409 26.00 39.43 -6.95
C ASP A 409 24.96 38.44 -7.52
N PRO A 410 24.98 38.15 -8.84
CA PRO A 410 24.09 37.17 -9.45
C PRO A 410 24.11 35.81 -8.76
N ARG A 411 25.25 35.38 -8.20
CA ARG A 411 25.39 34.09 -7.51
C ARG A 411 24.57 34.02 -6.22
N PHE A 412 24.57 35.08 -5.41
CA PHE A 412 23.70 35.18 -4.24
C PHE A 412 22.22 35.13 -4.65
N GLN A 413 21.86 35.83 -5.73
CA GLN A 413 20.48 35.83 -6.22
C GLN A 413 20.05 34.46 -6.74
N ILE A 414 20.94 33.74 -7.44
CA ILE A 414 20.72 32.35 -7.85
C ILE A 414 20.51 31.46 -6.61
N ALA A 415 21.40 31.51 -5.62
CA ALA A 415 21.25 30.73 -4.39
C ALA A 415 19.93 31.01 -3.67
N LYS A 416 19.54 32.29 -3.57
CA LYS A 416 18.27 32.72 -2.99
C LYS A 416 17.06 32.14 -3.73
N HIS A 417 17.05 32.21 -5.06
CA HIS A 417 15.95 31.68 -5.87
C HIS A 417 15.88 30.14 -5.81
N MET A 418 17.02 29.46 -5.80
CA MET A 418 17.09 28.01 -5.61
C MET A 418 16.63 27.57 -4.21
N ASP A 419 16.96 28.32 -3.17
CA ASP A 419 16.46 28.06 -1.81
C ASP A 419 14.94 28.25 -1.70
N ILE A 420 14.39 29.28 -2.34
CA ILE A 420 12.94 29.48 -2.46
C ILE A 420 12.30 28.27 -3.17
N PHE A 421 12.86 27.85 -4.30
CA PHE A 421 12.38 26.66 -5.03
C PHE A 421 12.37 25.42 -4.13
N ILE A 422 13.49 25.10 -3.47
CA ILE A 422 13.59 23.92 -2.60
C ILE A 422 12.60 23.99 -1.45
N LYS A 423 12.42 25.14 -0.80
CA LYS A 423 11.44 25.31 0.27
C LYS A 423 10.00 25.02 -0.19
N ARG A 424 9.68 25.24 -1.46
CA ARG A 424 8.35 24.94 -2.02
C ARG A 424 8.19 23.47 -2.41
N VAL A 425 9.21 22.85 -3.02
CA VAL A 425 9.07 21.51 -3.62
C VAL A 425 9.53 20.36 -2.73
N ALA A 426 10.38 20.61 -1.73
CA ALA A 426 11.04 19.55 -0.95
C ALA A 426 10.05 18.57 -0.29
N GLN A 427 9.05 19.10 0.42
CA GLN A 427 8.06 18.28 1.11
C GLN A 427 7.12 17.56 0.11
N PRO A 428 6.48 18.24 -0.87
CA PRO A 428 5.69 17.57 -1.90
C PRO A 428 6.45 16.47 -2.64
N PHE A 429 7.74 16.68 -2.92
CA PHE A 429 8.56 15.69 -3.62
C PHE A 429 8.77 14.42 -2.79
N ILE A 430 9.17 14.55 -1.51
CA ILE A 430 9.32 13.38 -0.62
C ILE A 430 7.98 12.68 -0.39
N ASP A 431 6.89 13.44 -0.29
CA ASP A 431 5.56 12.88 -0.09
C ASP A 431 5.10 12.02 -1.29
N THR A 432 5.63 12.20 -2.50
CA THR A 432 5.37 11.27 -3.61
C THR A 432 5.86 9.84 -3.32
N TYR A 433 7.01 9.71 -2.64
CA TYR A 433 7.57 8.42 -2.23
C TYR A 433 6.80 7.85 -1.03
N ARG A 434 6.54 8.68 0.00
CA ARG A 434 5.80 8.24 1.20
C ARG A 434 4.35 7.85 0.88
N ALA A 435 3.67 8.61 0.01
CA ALA A 435 2.32 8.31 -0.45
C ALA A 435 2.25 6.95 -1.16
N SER A 436 3.32 6.51 -1.83
CA SER A 436 3.37 5.17 -2.46
C SER A 436 3.32 4.02 -1.45
N CYS A 437 3.53 4.28 -0.16
CA CYS A 437 3.44 3.32 0.95
C CYS A 437 2.04 3.24 1.58
N LEU A 438 1.06 4.00 1.09
CA LEU A 438 -0.32 3.88 1.55
C LEU A 438 -1.01 2.65 0.94
N ASN A 439 -2.18 2.27 1.47
CA ASN A 439 -3.01 1.30 0.74
C ASN A 439 -3.42 1.85 -0.64
N ARG A 440 -3.61 0.96 -1.62
CA ARG A 440 -3.82 1.34 -3.02
C ARG A 440 -4.96 2.34 -3.24
N CYS A 441 -6.06 2.19 -2.50
CA CYS A 441 -7.19 3.11 -2.55
C CYS A 441 -6.82 4.52 -2.08
N ARG A 442 -6.03 4.62 -1.01
CA ARG A 442 -5.54 5.88 -0.47
C ARG A 442 -4.48 6.53 -1.36
N ILE A 443 -3.58 5.77 -1.98
CA ILE A 443 -2.66 6.31 -3.00
C ILE A 443 -3.46 7.07 -4.06
N ARG A 444 -4.49 6.42 -4.64
CA ARG A 444 -5.31 7.04 -5.69
C ARG A 444 -6.02 8.31 -5.21
N ARG A 445 -6.57 8.31 -3.99
CA ARG A 445 -7.25 9.49 -3.42
C ARG A 445 -6.28 10.64 -3.16
N THR A 446 -5.10 10.35 -2.61
CA THR A 446 -4.05 11.36 -2.38
C THR A 446 -3.61 12.01 -3.69
N LEU A 447 -3.43 11.23 -4.76
CA LEU A 447 -3.04 11.74 -6.07
C LEU A 447 -4.05 12.73 -6.65
N CYS A 448 -5.36 12.57 -6.41
CA CYS A 448 -6.37 13.53 -6.86
C CYS A 448 -6.18 14.95 -6.30
N HIS A 449 -5.59 15.08 -5.11
CA HIS A 449 -5.27 16.36 -4.50
C HIS A 449 -3.88 16.84 -4.91
N SER A 450 -2.89 15.92 -4.84
CA SER A 450 -1.51 16.21 -5.17
C SER A 450 -1.34 16.80 -6.57
N ILE A 451 -2.03 16.29 -7.60
CA ILE A 451 -1.88 16.82 -8.97
C ILE A 451 -2.25 18.32 -9.09
N ILE A 452 -3.15 18.82 -8.23
CA ILE A 452 -3.56 20.22 -8.21
C ILE A 452 -2.43 21.07 -7.58
N ASP A 453 -1.87 20.60 -6.46
CA ASP A 453 -0.75 21.26 -5.80
C ASP A 453 0.48 21.34 -6.72
N TRP A 454 0.75 20.25 -7.46
CA TRP A 454 1.83 20.21 -8.46
C TRP A 454 1.56 21.09 -9.69
N ASP A 455 0.29 21.35 -10.04
CA ASP A 455 -0.07 22.31 -11.10
C ASP A 455 0.26 23.76 -10.66
N HIS A 456 -0.07 24.12 -9.42
CA HIS A 456 0.30 25.42 -8.86
C HIS A 456 1.82 25.58 -8.73
N LEU A 457 2.52 24.54 -8.25
CA LEU A 457 3.99 24.55 -8.19
C LEU A 457 4.61 24.74 -9.57
N GLN A 458 4.02 24.19 -10.63
CA GLN A 458 4.55 24.40 -11.97
C GLN A 458 4.53 25.88 -12.37
N ALA A 459 3.42 26.58 -12.13
CA ALA A 459 3.32 28.01 -12.41
C ALA A 459 4.31 28.85 -11.58
N GLU A 460 4.40 28.58 -10.27
CA GLU A 460 5.34 29.27 -9.37
C GLU A 460 6.81 29.06 -9.81
N THR A 461 7.16 27.84 -10.22
CA THR A 461 8.54 27.51 -10.61
C THR A 461 8.92 28.04 -11.98
N GLU A 462 7.95 28.23 -12.88
CA GLU A 462 8.17 28.94 -14.15
C GLU A 462 8.57 30.40 -13.92
N GLU A 463 7.94 31.08 -12.95
CA GLU A 463 8.36 32.44 -12.56
C GLU A 463 9.81 32.44 -12.04
N ILE A 464 10.20 31.45 -11.25
CA ILE A 464 11.58 31.32 -10.76
C ILE A 464 12.56 31.12 -11.93
N ASP A 465 12.24 30.24 -12.88
CA ASP A 465 13.07 30.01 -14.08
C ASP A 465 13.27 31.32 -14.89
N VAL A 466 12.24 32.16 -15.01
CA VAL A 466 12.34 33.47 -15.70
C VAL A 466 13.39 34.37 -15.03
N HIS A 467 13.42 34.42 -13.70
CA HIS A 467 14.42 35.19 -12.96
C HIS A 467 15.82 34.58 -13.12
N LEU A 468 15.96 33.27 -12.97
CA LEU A 468 17.24 32.55 -13.10
C LEU A 468 17.83 32.69 -14.51
N ARG A 469 17.00 32.67 -15.55
CA ARG A 469 17.41 32.93 -16.94
C ARG A 469 18.07 34.30 -17.08
N ASN A 470 17.48 35.34 -16.50
CA ASN A 470 18.03 36.69 -16.58
C ASN A 470 19.40 36.80 -15.88
N LEU A 471 19.58 36.06 -14.78
CA LEU A 471 20.84 36.04 -14.02
C LEU A 471 21.95 35.23 -14.71
N THR A 472 21.60 34.13 -15.38
CA THR A 472 22.56 33.25 -16.07
C THR A 472 22.80 33.66 -17.52
N SER A 473 22.00 34.58 -18.08
CA SER A 473 22.00 34.94 -19.51
C SER A 473 21.85 33.72 -20.42
N GLU A 474 20.96 32.80 -20.04
CA GLU A 474 20.73 31.55 -20.79
C GLU A 474 20.27 31.84 -22.23
N PRO A 475 20.97 31.32 -23.26
CA PRO A 475 20.58 31.53 -24.65
C PRO A 475 19.34 30.69 -24.99
N ALA A 476 18.53 31.20 -25.92
CA ALA A 476 17.42 30.43 -26.47
C ALA A 476 17.92 29.18 -27.22
N VAL A 477 17.19 28.08 -27.07
CA VAL A 477 17.42 26.79 -27.70
C VAL A 477 16.45 26.62 -28.86
N ARG A 478 16.93 26.10 -29.99
CA ARG A 478 16.05 25.67 -31.08
C ARG A 478 15.58 24.25 -30.81
N ILE A 479 14.27 24.06 -30.71
CA ILE A 479 13.65 22.74 -30.59
C ILE A 479 12.92 22.45 -31.89
N ASN A 480 13.14 21.28 -32.49
CA ASN A 480 12.50 20.84 -33.73
C ASN A 480 12.63 21.79 -34.93
N GLY A 481 13.72 22.56 -35.02
CA GLY A 481 14.11 23.30 -36.24
C GLY A 481 13.56 24.73 -36.38
N ASP A 482 12.34 25.01 -35.92
CA ASP A 482 11.65 26.28 -36.28
C ASP A 482 11.33 27.22 -35.10
N GLU A 483 11.24 26.74 -33.85
CA GLU A 483 10.89 27.59 -32.70
C GLU A 483 12.07 27.78 -31.73
N LEU A 484 12.38 29.04 -31.42
CA LEU A 484 13.28 29.43 -30.35
C LEU A 484 12.51 29.42 -29.03
N THR A 485 12.97 28.61 -28.08
CA THR A 485 12.39 28.53 -26.74
C THR A 485 13.48 28.44 -25.67
N HIS A 486 13.11 28.50 -24.40
CA HIS A 486 14.02 28.36 -23.27
C HIS A 486 13.85 27.01 -22.58
N ALA A 487 14.86 26.59 -21.82
CA ALA A 487 14.82 25.28 -21.17
C ALA A 487 13.76 25.21 -20.06
N TYR A 488 13.57 26.27 -19.26
CA TYR A 488 12.72 26.26 -18.07
C TYR A 488 12.94 24.99 -17.22
N PRO A 489 14.18 24.73 -16.76
CA PRO A 489 14.57 23.45 -16.20
C PRO A 489 13.78 23.08 -14.93
N LEU A 490 13.49 24.05 -14.05
CA LEU A 490 12.77 23.78 -12.81
C LEU A 490 11.29 23.47 -13.07
N SER A 491 10.61 24.31 -13.87
CA SER A 491 9.22 24.07 -14.27
C SER A 491 9.08 22.77 -15.09
N SER A 492 10.06 22.45 -15.94
CA SER A 492 10.09 21.19 -16.70
C SER A 492 10.20 19.96 -15.79
N TRP A 493 11.01 20.05 -14.74
CA TRP A 493 11.11 19.00 -13.73
C TRP A 493 9.79 18.84 -12.97
N VAL A 494 9.18 19.93 -12.51
CA VAL A 494 7.87 19.89 -11.82
C VAL A 494 6.79 19.29 -12.72
N TYR A 495 6.74 19.69 -13.99
CA TYR A 495 5.77 19.17 -14.96
C TYR A 495 5.98 17.67 -15.22
N HIS A 496 7.22 17.20 -15.28
CA HIS A 496 7.54 15.78 -15.36
C HIS A 496 6.97 15.00 -14.15
N GLN A 497 7.18 15.50 -12.92
CA GLN A 497 6.63 14.87 -11.72
C GLN A 497 5.10 14.87 -11.71
N LYS A 498 4.46 15.95 -12.16
CA LYS A 498 3.00 16.04 -12.28
C LYS A 498 2.45 15.02 -13.27
N LEU A 499 3.04 14.91 -14.46
CA LEU A 499 2.61 13.94 -15.48
C LEU A 499 2.73 12.49 -15.02
N ARG A 500 3.78 12.16 -14.25
CA ARG A 500 3.92 10.83 -13.61
C ARG A 500 2.73 10.53 -12.69
N GLN A 501 2.31 11.50 -11.89
CA GLN A 501 1.18 11.36 -10.98
C GLN A 501 -0.16 11.24 -11.71
N VAL A 502 -0.38 12.03 -12.76
CA VAL A 502 -1.58 11.92 -13.62
C VAL A 502 -1.67 10.52 -14.25
N ARG A 503 -0.55 10.01 -14.79
CA ARG A 503 -0.46 8.66 -15.35
C ARG A 503 -0.77 7.59 -14.30
N LEU A 504 -0.17 7.70 -13.11
CA LEU A 504 -0.39 6.76 -12.02
C LEU A 504 -1.84 6.77 -11.53
N LEU A 505 -2.47 7.94 -11.44
CA LEU A 505 -3.88 8.10 -11.09
C LEU A 505 -4.79 7.35 -12.08
N LEU A 506 -4.47 7.41 -13.38
CA LEU A 506 -5.17 6.65 -14.42
C LEU A 506 -4.95 5.15 -14.25
N GLN A 507 -3.70 4.71 -14.09
CA GLN A 507 -3.31 3.30 -13.92
C GLN A 507 -3.99 2.64 -12.70
N LEU A 508 -4.00 3.33 -11.56
CA LEU A 508 -4.67 2.87 -10.34
C LEU A 508 -6.18 2.72 -10.51
N GLY A 509 -6.81 3.47 -11.42
CA GLY A 509 -8.23 3.27 -11.70
C GLY A 509 -8.54 1.95 -12.40
N PHE A 510 -7.60 1.43 -13.22
CA PHE A 510 -7.71 0.07 -13.78
C PHE A 510 -7.48 -0.99 -12.69
N GLU A 511 -6.42 -0.84 -11.89
CA GLU A 511 -6.08 -1.76 -10.79
C GLU A 511 -7.24 -1.91 -9.80
N LEU A 512 -7.85 -0.80 -9.40
CA LEU A 512 -8.92 -0.76 -8.41
C LEU A 512 -10.32 -0.98 -9.00
N SER A 513 -10.44 -1.32 -10.28
CA SER A 513 -11.73 -1.49 -10.97
C SER A 513 -12.69 -0.32 -10.78
N ILE A 514 -12.15 0.90 -10.81
CA ILE A 514 -12.92 2.16 -10.73
C ILE A 514 -13.63 2.45 -12.05
N TYR A 515 -13.12 1.89 -13.14
CA TYR A 515 -13.64 2.07 -14.50
C TYR A 515 -14.57 0.93 -14.86
N SER A 516 -15.75 1.30 -15.36
CA SER A 516 -16.69 0.33 -15.93
C SER A 516 -16.19 -0.19 -17.29
N PRO A 517 -16.58 -1.40 -17.70
CA PRO A 517 -16.22 -1.98 -19.00
C PRO A 517 -16.39 -1.05 -20.21
N GLU A 518 -17.47 -0.26 -20.23
CA GLU A 518 -17.78 0.68 -21.30
C GLU A 518 -16.84 1.88 -21.37
N GLU A 519 -16.20 2.24 -20.25
CA GLU A 519 -15.24 3.35 -20.16
C GLU A 519 -13.81 2.93 -20.58
N LEU A 520 -13.53 1.62 -20.64
CA LEU A 520 -12.16 1.11 -20.84
C LEU A 520 -11.54 1.56 -22.17
N ALA A 521 -12.30 1.58 -23.26
CA ALA A 521 -11.81 2.11 -24.54
C ALA A 521 -11.32 3.55 -24.39
N GLY A 522 -12.15 4.39 -23.75
CA GLY A 522 -11.88 5.80 -23.59
C GLY A 522 -10.72 6.10 -22.65
N LEU A 523 -10.59 5.32 -21.58
CA LEU A 523 -9.54 5.53 -20.59
C LEU A 523 -8.19 4.97 -21.01
N TYR A 524 -8.14 3.88 -21.79
CA TYR A 524 -6.88 3.47 -22.43
C TYR A 524 -6.43 4.48 -23.48
N TRP A 525 -7.36 5.03 -24.27
CA TRP A 525 -7.02 6.13 -25.17
C TRP A 525 -6.49 7.36 -24.42
N TYR A 526 -7.16 7.75 -23.34
CA TYR A 526 -6.72 8.90 -22.53
C TYR A 526 -5.35 8.65 -21.86
N LEU A 527 -5.08 7.42 -21.40
CA LEU A 527 -3.75 7.03 -20.91
C LEU A 527 -2.68 7.21 -21.99
N SER A 528 -2.94 6.74 -23.23
CA SER A 528 -2.03 6.96 -24.36
C SER A 528 -1.85 8.45 -24.67
N HIS A 529 -2.92 9.26 -24.64
CA HIS A 529 -2.84 10.70 -24.84
C HIS A 529 -1.93 11.40 -23.80
N ILE A 530 -2.06 11.04 -22.52
CA ILE A 530 -1.18 11.55 -21.46
C ILE A 530 0.26 11.06 -21.66
N CYS A 531 0.47 9.79 -22.02
CA CYS A 531 1.80 9.25 -22.32
C CYS A 531 2.46 10.00 -23.50
N GLY A 532 1.74 10.26 -24.59
CA GLY A 532 2.25 11.03 -25.73
C GLY A 532 2.67 12.45 -25.34
N THR A 533 1.89 13.11 -24.48
CA THR A 533 2.25 14.42 -23.91
C THR A 533 3.54 14.33 -23.07
N HIS A 534 3.67 13.28 -22.26
CA HIS A 534 4.84 13.07 -21.41
C HIS A 534 6.10 12.69 -22.20
N ILE A 535 5.96 11.86 -23.24
CA ILE A 535 7.05 11.53 -24.17
C ILE A 535 7.55 12.79 -24.87
N SER A 536 6.63 13.63 -25.38
CA SER A 536 6.99 14.89 -26.05
C SER A 536 7.74 15.84 -25.10
N HIS A 537 7.31 15.90 -23.84
CA HIS A 537 7.99 16.70 -22.82
C HIS A 537 9.39 16.17 -22.47
N LEU A 538 9.57 14.85 -22.37
CA LEU A 538 10.89 14.26 -22.13
C LEU A 538 11.84 14.44 -23.32
N GLU A 539 11.35 14.32 -24.55
CA GLU A 539 12.15 14.62 -25.75
C GLU A 539 12.51 16.11 -25.84
N ARG A 540 11.64 17.00 -25.36
CA ARG A 540 11.95 18.43 -25.19
C ARG A 540 13.09 18.63 -24.20
N ILE A 541 13.00 18.02 -23.00
CA ILE A 541 14.06 18.06 -21.98
C ILE A 541 15.37 17.54 -22.57
N ARG A 542 15.34 16.38 -23.23
CA ARG A 542 16.50 15.77 -23.89
C ARG A 542 17.15 16.73 -24.90
N SER A 543 16.35 17.40 -25.73
CA SER A 543 16.84 18.35 -26.72
C SER A 543 17.50 19.58 -26.07
N CYS A 544 16.94 20.07 -24.96
CA CYS A 544 17.53 21.15 -24.17
C CYS A 544 18.88 20.75 -23.56
N VAL A 545 18.94 19.56 -22.95
CA VAL A 545 20.17 19.00 -22.35
C VAL A 545 21.24 18.76 -23.42
N GLU A 546 20.89 18.22 -24.58
CA GLU A 546 21.81 18.03 -25.70
C GLU A 546 22.35 19.39 -26.20
N ALA A 547 21.49 20.39 -26.36
CA ALA A 547 21.92 21.72 -26.79
C ALA A 547 22.87 22.36 -25.76
N GLU A 548 22.65 22.14 -24.46
CA GLU A 548 23.55 22.58 -23.40
C GLU A 548 24.91 21.85 -23.46
N TYR A 549 24.90 20.53 -23.67
CA TYR A 549 26.10 19.74 -23.83
C TYR A 549 26.98 20.25 -24.98
N GLN A 550 26.38 20.46 -26.15
CA GLN A 550 27.07 20.94 -27.35
C GLN A 550 27.66 22.36 -27.14
N ARG A 551 26.91 23.28 -26.54
CA ARG A 551 27.44 24.61 -26.18
C ARG A 551 28.61 24.51 -25.21
N GLY A 552 28.49 23.63 -24.24
CA GLY A 552 29.51 23.33 -23.26
C GLY A 552 30.85 22.92 -23.85
N ILE A 553 30.82 22.03 -24.85
CA ILE A 553 32.02 21.58 -25.57
C ILE A 553 32.70 22.75 -26.29
N VAL A 554 31.91 23.62 -26.94
CA VAL A 554 32.44 24.78 -27.67
C VAL A 554 33.09 25.80 -26.73
N GLN A 555 32.49 26.03 -25.56
CA GLN A 555 32.98 27.01 -24.58
C GLN A 555 34.18 26.50 -23.77
N ALA A 556 34.33 25.18 -23.59
CA ALA A 556 35.33 24.57 -22.71
C ALA A 556 36.74 24.44 -23.33
N GLY A 557 37.10 25.26 -24.32
CA GLY A 557 38.35 25.18 -25.08
C GLY A 557 39.66 25.19 -24.25
N ASN A 558 39.60 25.54 -22.95
CA ASN A 558 40.72 25.55 -22.01
C ASN A 558 40.51 24.68 -20.75
N ALA A 559 39.48 23.83 -20.68
CA ALA A 559 39.18 23.01 -19.50
C ALA A 559 40.13 21.81 -19.36
N THR A 560 40.37 21.35 -18.13
CA THR A 560 41.21 20.16 -17.88
C THR A 560 40.54 18.89 -18.41
N GLN A 561 41.36 17.91 -18.82
CA GLN A 561 40.86 16.62 -19.32
C GLN A 561 39.98 15.89 -18.28
N ALA A 562 40.29 16.03 -17.00
CA ALA A 562 39.50 15.46 -15.91
C ALA A 562 38.10 16.09 -15.81
N ASN A 563 38.00 17.42 -15.87
CA ASN A 563 36.74 18.14 -15.83
C ASN A 563 35.86 17.80 -17.05
N MET A 564 36.47 17.72 -18.25
CA MET A 564 35.75 17.30 -19.45
C MET A 564 35.20 15.86 -19.36
N ALA A 565 35.96 14.95 -18.73
CA ALA A 565 35.50 13.58 -18.50
C ALA A 565 34.36 13.50 -17.49
N GLU A 566 34.41 14.28 -16.41
CA GLU A 566 33.34 14.35 -15.41
C GLU A 566 32.05 14.94 -15.99
N ARG A 567 32.18 16.04 -16.73
CA ARG A 567 31.08 16.64 -17.49
C ARG A 567 30.43 15.61 -18.40
N LYS A 568 31.22 14.92 -19.23
CA LYS A 568 30.70 13.89 -20.13
C LYS A 568 29.90 12.82 -19.38
N ARG A 569 30.41 12.33 -18.23
CA ARG A 569 29.71 11.31 -17.42
C ARG A 569 28.38 11.82 -16.86
N ALA A 570 28.31 13.09 -16.44
CA ALA A 570 27.07 13.68 -15.94
C ALA A 570 25.97 13.70 -17.02
N PHE A 571 26.30 14.17 -18.23
CA PHE A 571 25.37 14.15 -19.37
C PHE A 571 25.00 12.72 -19.79
N GLU A 572 25.98 11.79 -19.88
CA GLU A 572 25.71 10.38 -20.18
C GLU A 572 24.73 9.75 -19.17
N ARG A 573 24.84 10.11 -17.87
CA ARG A 573 23.92 9.68 -16.82
C ARG A 573 22.51 10.22 -17.04
N THR A 574 22.36 11.52 -17.31
CA THR A 574 21.05 12.13 -17.59
C THR A 574 20.38 11.52 -18.81
N PHE A 575 21.13 11.27 -19.90
CA PHE A 575 20.57 10.60 -21.07
C PHE A 575 20.11 9.16 -20.78
N LYS A 576 20.82 8.42 -19.91
CA LYS A 576 20.37 7.10 -19.47
C LYS A 576 19.07 7.16 -18.67
N VAL A 577 18.92 8.14 -17.77
CA VAL A 577 17.69 8.34 -16.99
C VAL A 577 16.51 8.69 -17.91
N ILE A 578 16.71 9.66 -18.82
CA ILE A 578 15.68 10.05 -19.80
C ILE A 578 15.30 8.86 -20.69
N HIS A 579 16.28 8.09 -21.18
CA HIS A 579 16.02 6.87 -21.96
C HIS A 579 15.19 5.86 -21.16
N GLY A 580 15.54 5.62 -19.90
CA GLY A 580 14.78 4.72 -19.03
C GLY A 580 13.31 5.11 -18.88
N TYR A 581 13.04 6.41 -18.65
CA TYR A 581 11.67 6.93 -18.60
C TYR A 581 10.94 6.82 -19.95
N LEU A 582 11.62 7.14 -21.07
CA LEU A 582 11.05 7.04 -22.40
C LEU A 582 10.68 5.59 -22.76
N THR A 583 11.55 4.63 -22.48
CA THR A 583 11.29 3.19 -22.71
C THR A 583 10.06 2.73 -21.93
N GLU A 584 9.92 3.11 -20.66
CA GLU A 584 8.73 2.78 -19.85
C GLU A 584 7.45 3.41 -20.44
N LEU A 585 7.50 4.69 -20.81
CA LEU A 585 6.36 5.41 -21.36
C LEU A 585 5.93 4.87 -22.73
N LEU A 586 6.88 4.54 -23.61
CA LEU A 586 6.61 3.96 -24.92
C LEU A 586 5.94 2.59 -24.80
N ALA A 587 6.35 1.77 -23.83
CA ALA A 587 5.68 0.50 -23.56
C ALA A 587 4.23 0.70 -23.11
N ILE A 588 3.99 1.64 -22.19
CA ILE A 588 2.65 1.95 -21.68
C ILE A 588 1.77 2.54 -22.78
N ASP A 589 2.29 3.48 -23.57
CA ASP A 589 1.57 4.12 -24.68
C ASP A 589 1.14 3.09 -25.73
N ALA A 590 2.10 2.33 -26.27
CA ALA A 590 1.82 1.33 -27.29
C ALA A 590 0.82 0.27 -26.81
N PHE A 591 0.92 -0.16 -25.56
CA PHE A 591 -0.03 -1.13 -25.02
C PHE A 591 -1.42 -0.51 -24.79
N ALA A 592 -1.49 0.73 -24.30
CA ALA A 592 -2.76 1.44 -24.17
C ALA A 592 -3.45 1.64 -25.53
N VAL A 593 -2.71 1.95 -26.60
CA VAL A 593 -3.25 2.02 -27.98
C VAL A 593 -3.79 0.67 -28.45
N ALA A 594 -3.10 -0.43 -28.15
CA ALA A 594 -3.56 -1.77 -28.50
C ALA A 594 -4.88 -2.15 -27.80
N LEU A 595 -5.00 -1.86 -26.50
CA LEU A 595 -6.22 -2.11 -25.75
C LEU A 595 -7.35 -1.15 -26.13
N HIS A 596 -7.06 0.11 -26.40
CA HIS A 596 -8.02 1.07 -26.98
C HIS A 596 -8.63 0.51 -28.27
N ALA A 597 -7.80 0.04 -29.20
CA ALA A 597 -8.27 -0.57 -30.45
C ALA A 597 -9.17 -1.79 -30.20
N LEU A 598 -8.77 -2.68 -29.29
CA LEU A 598 -9.53 -3.89 -28.95
C LEU A 598 -10.90 -3.55 -28.33
N TYR A 599 -10.94 -2.68 -27.32
CA TYR A 599 -12.20 -2.28 -26.70
C TYR A 599 -13.10 -1.47 -27.64
N THR A 600 -12.53 -0.68 -28.56
CA THR A 600 -13.30 0.01 -29.60
C THR A 600 -14.02 -1.00 -30.51
N LEU A 601 -13.35 -2.08 -30.92
CA LEU A 601 -13.97 -3.15 -31.72
C LEU A 601 -15.08 -3.87 -30.94
N ILE A 602 -14.85 -4.16 -29.66
CA ILE A 602 -15.86 -4.78 -28.77
C ILE A 602 -17.12 -3.91 -28.70
N LEU A 603 -16.96 -2.59 -28.54
CA LEU A 603 -18.05 -1.63 -28.47
C LEU A 603 -18.81 -1.50 -29.81
N ARG A 604 -18.10 -1.36 -30.93
CA ARG A 604 -18.69 -1.26 -32.28
C ARG A 604 -19.59 -2.45 -32.63
N HIS A 605 -19.20 -3.65 -32.18
CA HIS A 605 -19.94 -4.89 -32.42
C HIS A 605 -20.95 -5.25 -31.31
N ASN A 606 -21.14 -4.37 -30.32
CA ASN A 606 -22.05 -4.55 -29.19
C ASN A 606 -21.82 -5.88 -28.44
N LEU A 607 -20.55 -6.24 -28.22
CA LEU A 607 -20.16 -7.51 -27.61
C LEU A 607 -20.03 -7.44 -26.07
N LEU A 608 -20.21 -6.27 -25.47
CA LEU A 608 -20.28 -6.16 -24.00
C LEU A 608 -21.62 -6.73 -23.48
N PRO A 609 -21.62 -7.43 -22.32
CA PRO A 609 -22.84 -7.93 -21.71
C PRO A 609 -23.90 -6.84 -21.48
N SER A 610 -25.18 -7.18 -21.73
CA SER A 610 -26.30 -6.24 -21.66
C SER A 610 -26.54 -5.63 -20.28
N THR A 611 -26.06 -6.29 -19.21
CA THR A 611 -26.12 -5.82 -17.82
C THR A 611 -25.42 -4.49 -17.61
N TYR A 612 -24.36 -4.20 -18.37
CA TYR A 612 -23.61 -2.94 -18.27
C TYR A 612 -24.30 -1.76 -19.00
N LEU A 613 -25.09 -2.05 -20.03
CA LEU A 613 -25.67 -1.03 -20.93
C LEU A 613 -27.08 -0.56 -20.54
N ALA A 614 -27.79 -1.33 -19.70
CA ALA A 614 -29.23 -1.14 -19.47
C ALA A 614 -29.59 -0.03 -18.46
N SER A 615 -28.74 0.21 -17.44
CA SER A 615 -28.99 1.23 -16.40
C SER A 615 -28.49 2.62 -16.80
N SER A 616 -27.34 2.69 -17.50
CA SER A 616 -26.66 3.93 -17.88
C SER A 616 -27.47 4.80 -18.84
N LYS A 617 -28.34 4.21 -19.67
CA LYS A 617 -29.14 4.95 -20.67
C LYS A 617 -30.42 5.58 -20.12
N ARG A 618 -30.87 5.23 -18.89
CA ARG A 618 -32.17 5.69 -18.36
C ARG A 618 -32.10 6.98 -17.54
N TYR A 619 -30.98 7.26 -16.88
CA TYR A 619 -30.88 8.36 -15.90
C TYR A 619 -29.70 9.33 -16.13
N SER A 620 -28.84 9.09 -17.12
CA SER A 620 -27.67 9.94 -17.41
C SER A 620 -27.30 9.92 -18.90
N SER A 621 -26.71 11.02 -19.39
CA SER A 621 -26.05 11.07 -20.70
C SER A 621 -24.60 10.59 -20.63
N GLU A 622 -24.01 10.25 -21.78
CA GLU A 622 -22.57 9.91 -21.89
C GLU A 622 -21.67 11.10 -21.52
N LYS A 623 -22.06 12.31 -21.92
CA LYS A 623 -21.38 13.56 -21.56
C LYS A 623 -21.26 13.76 -20.04
N LEU A 624 -22.36 13.62 -19.30
CA LEU A 624 -22.33 13.78 -17.83
C LEU A 624 -21.47 12.70 -17.15
N ARG A 625 -21.44 11.47 -17.69
CA ARG A 625 -20.55 10.41 -17.18
C ARG A 625 -19.09 10.74 -17.43
N TYR A 626 -18.76 11.22 -18.63
CA TYR A 626 -17.42 11.69 -18.95
C TYR A 626 -16.99 12.83 -18.04
N GLU A 627 -17.84 13.84 -17.84
CA GLU A 627 -17.54 14.98 -16.97
C GLU A 627 -17.30 14.52 -15.51
N LEU A 628 -18.11 13.59 -15.00
CA LEU A 628 -17.90 13.02 -13.68
C LEU A 628 -16.59 12.23 -13.59
N ARG A 629 -16.25 11.46 -14.63
CA ARG A 629 -15.00 10.69 -14.70
C ARG A 629 -13.77 11.58 -14.72
N MET A 630 -13.83 12.68 -15.47
CA MET A 630 -12.73 13.62 -15.67
C MET A 630 -12.67 14.73 -14.61
N LYS A 631 -13.64 14.78 -13.69
CA LYS A 631 -13.69 15.76 -12.59
C LYS A 631 -12.37 15.97 -11.85
N PRO A 632 -11.56 14.95 -11.51
CA PRO A 632 -10.27 15.17 -10.84
C PRO A 632 -9.28 16.03 -11.64
N PHE A 633 -9.43 16.12 -12.97
CA PHE A 633 -8.51 16.82 -13.85
C PHE A 633 -8.99 18.23 -14.24
N PHE A 634 -10.25 18.61 -13.98
CA PHE A 634 -10.80 19.92 -14.40
C PHE A 634 -10.11 21.14 -13.77
N SER A 635 -9.46 20.98 -12.62
CA SER A 635 -8.67 22.03 -11.98
C SER A 635 -7.19 22.00 -12.36
N VAL A 636 -6.79 21.12 -13.29
CA VAL A 636 -5.40 21.01 -13.76
C VAL A 636 -5.28 21.78 -15.08
N SER A 637 -4.35 22.72 -15.14
CA SER A 637 -4.17 23.59 -16.31
C SER A 637 -3.56 22.85 -17.49
N LEU A 638 -2.54 22.02 -17.24
CA LEU A 638 -1.81 21.28 -18.29
C LEU A 638 -1.55 19.82 -17.87
N PRO A 639 -1.87 18.80 -18.67
CA PRO A 639 -2.69 18.87 -19.89
C PRO A 639 -4.15 19.19 -19.56
N GLU A 640 -4.77 20.09 -20.34
CA GLU A 640 -6.18 20.43 -20.16
C GLU A 640 -7.08 19.22 -20.47
N PRO A 641 -8.13 18.96 -19.67
CA PRO A 641 -9.14 17.97 -20.00
C PRO A 641 -9.80 18.28 -21.34
N LEU A 642 -9.92 17.25 -22.18
CA LEU A 642 -10.42 17.43 -23.54
C LEU A 642 -11.94 17.67 -23.54
N PRO A 643 -12.46 18.48 -24.48
CA PRO A 643 -13.90 18.55 -24.70
C PRO A 643 -14.48 17.17 -25.04
N PHE A 644 -15.68 16.87 -24.52
CA PHE A 644 -16.32 15.57 -24.69
C PHE A 644 -16.45 15.17 -26.16
N GLU A 645 -16.80 16.12 -27.03
CA GLU A 645 -17.03 15.86 -28.45
C GLU A 645 -15.74 15.46 -29.18
N TYR A 646 -14.60 16.02 -28.77
CA TYR A 646 -13.28 15.61 -29.28
C TYR A 646 -12.91 14.23 -28.75
N PHE A 647 -13.07 14.01 -27.45
CA PHE A 647 -12.81 12.72 -26.80
C PHE A 647 -13.62 11.60 -27.45
N GLU A 648 -14.92 11.77 -27.63
CA GLU A 648 -15.81 10.78 -28.24
C GLU A 648 -15.36 10.41 -29.65
N ARG A 649 -15.00 11.40 -30.48
CA ARG A 649 -14.53 11.18 -31.85
C ARG A 649 -13.26 10.32 -31.90
N GLU A 650 -12.28 10.64 -31.05
CA GLU A 650 -11.00 9.93 -31.00
C GLU A 650 -11.16 8.51 -30.41
N VAL A 651 -11.94 8.37 -29.35
CA VAL A 651 -12.19 7.08 -28.69
C VAL A 651 -12.95 6.13 -29.60
N THR A 652 -13.96 6.62 -30.33
CA THR A 652 -14.71 5.81 -31.30
C THR A 652 -13.92 5.50 -32.56
N LEU A 653 -12.73 6.12 -32.74
CA LEU A 653 -11.93 6.08 -33.96
C LEU A 653 -12.79 6.42 -35.19
N SER A 654 -13.61 7.46 -35.05
CA SER A 654 -14.53 7.92 -36.07
C SER A 654 -13.81 8.17 -37.40
N GLY A 655 -14.33 7.63 -38.49
CA GLY A 655 -13.71 7.69 -39.82
C GLY A 655 -12.72 6.56 -40.14
N ARG A 656 -12.37 5.68 -39.19
CA ARG A 656 -11.58 4.46 -39.45
C ARG A 656 -12.46 3.22 -39.49
N ASN A 657 -12.31 2.40 -40.52
CA ASN A 657 -13.01 1.11 -40.61
C ASN A 657 -12.36 0.04 -39.69
N ASP A 658 -13.05 -1.07 -39.46
CA ASP A 658 -12.58 -2.10 -38.52
C ASP A 658 -11.25 -2.75 -38.95
N GLU A 659 -10.98 -2.87 -40.26
CA GLU A 659 -9.70 -3.38 -40.76
C GLU A 659 -8.52 -2.47 -40.38
N GLN A 660 -8.72 -1.15 -40.48
CA GLN A 660 -7.74 -0.16 -40.07
C GLN A 660 -7.52 -0.19 -38.56
N VAL A 661 -8.59 -0.34 -37.75
CA VAL A 661 -8.49 -0.45 -36.29
C VAL A 661 -7.76 -1.74 -35.89
N LEU A 662 -8.04 -2.87 -36.55
CA LEU A 662 -7.32 -4.13 -36.35
C LEU A 662 -5.82 -3.99 -36.65
N LYS A 663 -5.46 -3.36 -37.78
CA LYS A 663 -4.06 -3.13 -38.15
C LYS A 663 -3.35 -2.23 -37.13
N MET A 664 -4.03 -1.19 -36.65
CA MET A 664 -3.53 -0.30 -35.60
C MET A 664 -3.25 -1.07 -34.31
N GLY A 665 -4.22 -1.86 -33.82
CA GLY A 665 -4.06 -2.62 -32.59
C GLY A 665 -2.95 -3.69 -32.67
N LEU A 666 -2.81 -4.39 -33.80
CA LEU A 666 -1.73 -5.36 -34.00
C LEU A 666 -0.35 -4.70 -34.06
N ALA A 667 -0.21 -3.58 -34.76
CA ALA A 667 1.04 -2.84 -34.82
C ALA A 667 1.45 -2.30 -33.44
N ALA A 668 0.50 -1.73 -32.70
CA ALA A 668 0.71 -1.24 -31.35
C ALA A 668 1.08 -2.37 -30.37
N SER A 669 0.42 -3.53 -30.47
CA SER A 669 0.76 -4.72 -29.66
C SER A 669 2.18 -5.23 -29.96
N ALA A 670 2.60 -5.20 -31.23
CA ALA A 670 3.95 -5.61 -31.61
C ALA A 670 5.02 -4.64 -31.08
N GLU A 671 4.77 -3.33 -31.15
CA GLU A 671 5.67 -2.33 -30.58
C GLU A 671 5.74 -2.44 -29.05
N ALA A 672 4.60 -2.55 -28.37
CA ALA A 672 4.55 -2.73 -26.92
C ALA A 672 5.38 -3.95 -26.48
N ARG A 673 5.23 -5.09 -27.18
CA ARG A 673 6.03 -6.29 -26.92
C ARG A 673 7.53 -6.04 -27.08
N LYS A 674 7.94 -5.41 -28.18
CA LYS A 674 9.34 -5.11 -28.46
C LYS A 674 9.95 -4.22 -27.38
N VAL A 675 9.26 -3.17 -26.98
CA VAL A 675 9.74 -2.23 -25.95
C VAL A 675 9.78 -2.90 -24.57
N LEU A 676 8.80 -3.75 -24.23
CA LEU A 676 8.83 -4.53 -22.98
C LEU A 676 9.98 -5.55 -22.95
N GLU A 677 10.28 -6.21 -24.08
CA GLU A 677 11.44 -7.12 -24.20
C GLU A 677 12.76 -6.35 -24.05
N GLN A 678 12.85 -5.13 -24.61
CA GLN A 678 14.00 -4.23 -24.41
C GLN A 678 14.14 -3.81 -22.95
N ASN A 679 13.05 -3.36 -22.32
CA ASN A 679 13.02 -2.95 -20.93
C ASN A 679 13.50 -4.08 -20.00
N LEU A 680 13.03 -5.30 -20.25
CA LEU A 680 13.48 -6.50 -19.53
C LEU A 680 14.98 -6.80 -19.71
N ALA A 681 15.56 -6.50 -20.88
CA ALA A 681 16.97 -6.69 -21.16
C ALA A 681 17.87 -5.62 -20.50
N GLU A 682 17.38 -4.38 -20.41
CA GLU A 682 18.08 -3.26 -19.76
C GLU A 682 18.05 -3.39 -18.22
N GLY A 683 16.98 -3.97 -17.68
CA GLY A 683 16.79 -4.19 -16.24
C GLY A 683 16.13 -3.00 -15.52
N PRO A 684 15.81 -3.15 -14.23
CA PRO A 684 15.08 -2.13 -13.48
C PRO A 684 15.91 -0.88 -13.18
N PHE A 685 17.20 -1.04 -12.89
CA PHE A 685 18.04 -0.01 -12.26
C PHE A 685 19.14 0.49 -13.18
N LEU A 686 19.62 1.70 -12.93
CA LEU A 686 20.75 2.28 -13.65
C LEU A 686 22.01 1.42 -13.43
N GLY A 687 22.50 0.78 -14.50
CA GLY A 687 23.71 -0.05 -14.47
C GLY A 687 23.46 -1.56 -14.40
N SER A 688 22.21 -2.03 -14.45
CA SER A 688 21.86 -3.46 -14.58
C SER A 688 22.42 -4.13 -15.85
N GLU A 689 22.82 -3.34 -16.86
CA GLU A 689 23.37 -3.78 -18.16
C GLU A 689 24.62 -4.67 -18.05
N SER A 690 25.35 -4.64 -16.93
CA SER A 690 26.68 -5.28 -16.81
C SER A 690 26.67 -6.77 -16.44
N THR A 691 25.50 -7.41 -16.26
CA THR A 691 25.42 -8.83 -15.84
C THR A 691 25.10 -9.81 -16.97
N ALA A 692 24.58 -9.34 -18.12
CA ALA A 692 24.17 -10.19 -19.23
C ALA A 692 25.31 -10.56 -20.21
N GLY A 693 26.46 -9.88 -20.16
CA GLY A 693 27.59 -10.17 -21.05
C GLY A 693 28.95 -9.82 -20.44
N LYS A 694 29.74 -10.86 -20.12
CA LYS A 694 31.18 -10.82 -19.76
C LYS A 694 31.58 -10.32 -18.36
N ALA A 695 30.96 -10.84 -17.29
CA ALA A 695 31.62 -10.87 -15.97
C ALA A 695 32.41 -12.19 -15.80
N PRO A 696 33.64 -12.19 -15.23
CA PRO A 696 34.39 -13.40 -14.90
C PRO A 696 33.59 -14.31 -13.97
N GLN A 697 33.75 -15.63 -14.11
CA GLN A 697 32.98 -16.63 -13.36
C GLN A 697 33.14 -16.55 -11.83
N ASP A 698 34.16 -15.87 -11.32
CA ASP A 698 34.45 -15.79 -9.88
C ASP A 698 33.66 -14.71 -9.12
N GLU A 699 33.10 -13.70 -9.79
CA GLU A 699 32.20 -12.72 -9.14
C GLU A 699 30.72 -13.16 -9.12
N LYS A 700 30.36 -14.19 -9.89
CA LYS A 700 28.98 -14.74 -9.92
C LYS A 700 28.59 -15.50 -8.65
N LYS A 701 29.53 -15.83 -7.77
CA LYS A 701 29.24 -16.64 -6.57
C LYS A 701 28.67 -15.86 -5.38
N ASN A 702 28.72 -14.51 -5.39
CA ASN A 702 28.30 -13.70 -4.23
C ASN A 702 27.15 -12.70 -4.48
N LEU A 703 26.61 -12.55 -5.70
CA LEU A 703 25.39 -11.76 -5.91
C LEU A 703 24.17 -12.70 -5.91
N GLN A 704 23.57 -12.91 -4.74
CA GLN A 704 22.17 -13.31 -4.70
C GLN A 704 21.37 -12.25 -5.46
N SER A 705 20.69 -12.64 -6.53
CA SER A 705 19.74 -11.76 -7.25
C SER A 705 18.72 -11.19 -6.26
N SER A 706 18.65 -9.87 -6.18
CA SER A 706 17.79 -9.09 -5.26
C SER A 706 16.32 -9.54 -5.35
N GLY A 707 15.62 -9.52 -4.21
CA GLY A 707 14.20 -9.83 -4.13
C GLY A 707 13.34 -8.86 -4.95
N LEU A 708 13.68 -7.57 -4.91
CA LEU A 708 12.98 -6.53 -5.68
C LEU A 708 13.19 -6.69 -7.19
N GLU A 709 14.39 -7.00 -7.66
CA GLU A 709 14.65 -7.21 -9.09
C GLU A 709 13.81 -8.37 -9.65
N LYS A 710 13.63 -9.45 -8.87
CA LYS A 710 12.76 -10.57 -9.24
C LYS A 710 11.29 -10.17 -9.34
N ASP A 711 10.80 -9.37 -8.40
CA ASP A 711 9.42 -8.90 -8.39
C ASP A 711 9.13 -7.96 -9.57
N TRP A 712 10.05 -7.04 -9.85
CA TRP A 712 9.98 -6.19 -11.03
C TRP A 712 9.99 -7.02 -12.32
N THR A 713 10.90 -8.00 -12.40
CA THR A 713 10.99 -8.91 -13.56
C THR A 713 9.69 -9.69 -13.77
N ARG A 714 9.03 -10.12 -12.69
CA ARG A 714 7.73 -10.78 -12.74
C ARG A 714 6.67 -9.83 -13.31
N ASP A 715 6.60 -8.61 -12.83
CA ASP A 715 5.64 -7.60 -13.26
C ASP A 715 5.76 -7.27 -14.78
N VAL A 716 6.99 -7.06 -15.26
CA VAL A 716 7.26 -6.85 -16.70
C VAL A 716 6.87 -8.09 -17.53
N LYS A 717 7.14 -9.30 -17.04
CA LYS A 717 6.72 -10.55 -17.69
C LYS A 717 5.21 -10.72 -17.71
N ASP A 718 4.52 -10.30 -16.66
CA ASP A 718 3.07 -10.32 -16.57
C ASP A 718 2.44 -9.33 -17.57
N SER A 719 3.04 -8.15 -17.72
CA SER A 719 2.71 -7.20 -18.81
C SER A 719 2.95 -7.81 -20.20
N LEU A 720 4.05 -8.53 -20.43
CA LEU A 720 4.31 -9.26 -21.69
C LEU A 720 3.25 -10.32 -21.98
N ARG A 721 2.83 -11.11 -20.98
CA ARG A 721 1.75 -12.10 -21.14
C ARG A 721 0.43 -11.42 -21.51
N ALA A 722 0.10 -10.31 -20.86
CA ALA A 722 -1.08 -9.51 -21.21
C ALA A 722 -1.00 -8.98 -22.64
N CYS A 723 0.18 -8.51 -23.10
CA CYS A 723 0.37 -8.01 -24.46
C CYS A 723 0.20 -9.11 -25.51
N ILE A 724 0.72 -10.32 -25.24
CA ILE A 724 0.52 -11.50 -26.10
C ILE A 724 -0.96 -11.88 -26.14
N ALA A 725 -1.63 -11.92 -24.99
CA ALA A 725 -3.07 -12.22 -24.92
C ALA A 725 -3.90 -11.19 -25.72
N THR A 726 -3.53 -9.92 -25.67
CA THR A 726 -4.17 -8.84 -26.46
C THR A 726 -4.00 -9.07 -27.95
N SER A 727 -2.80 -9.45 -28.40
CA SER A 727 -2.53 -9.79 -29.80
C SER A 727 -3.39 -10.97 -30.27
N ILE A 728 -3.58 -11.98 -29.42
CA ILE A 728 -4.44 -13.14 -29.70
C ILE A 728 -5.90 -12.71 -29.80
N ALA A 729 -6.39 -11.89 -28.86
CA ALA A 729 -7.77 -11.38 -28.86
C ALA A 729 -8.08 -10.57 -30.13
N ILE A 730 -7.19 -9.66 -30.52
CA ILE A 730 -7.31 -8.90 -31.78
C ILE A 730 -7.26 -9.85 -33.00
N GLY A 731 -6.42 -10.88 -32.95
CA GLY A 731 -6.35 -11.94 -33.96
C GLY A 731 -7.67 -12.71 -34.13
N SER A 732 -8.37 -13.01 -33.04
CA SER A 732 -9.71 -13.64 -33.08
C SER A 732 -10.74 -12.75 -33.77
N PHE A 733 -10.73 -11.44 -33.50
CA PHE A 733 -11.58 -10.47 -34.23
C PHE A 733 -11.28 -10.48 -35.73
N LYS A 734 -10.00 -10.48 -36.12
CA LYS A 734 -9.60 -10.54 -37.53
C LYS A 734 -10.13 -11.80 -38.21
N LYS A 735 -10.05 -12.97 -37.57
CA LYS A 735 -10.58 -14.23 -38.10
C LYS A 735 -12.10 -14.18 -38.26
N ALA A 736 -12.82 -13.71 -37.23
CA ALA A 736 -14.28 -13.60 -37.26
C ALA A 736 -14.77 -12.64 -38.35
N LEU A 737 -14.05 -11.53 -38.57
CA LEU A 737 -14.39 -10.56 -39.61
C LEU A 737 -14.20 -11.14 -41.03
N LEU A 738 -13.14 -11.93 -41.24
CA LEU A 738 -12.89 -12.63 -42.51
C LEU A 738 -13.86 -13.79 -42.76
N ALA A 739 -14.36 -14.44 -41.70
CA ALA A 739 -15.29 -15.57 -41.80
C ALA A 739 -16.76 -15.14 -42.03
N SER A 740 -17.08 -13.85 -41.88
CA SER A 740 -18.43 -13.33 -42.12
C SER A 740 -18.71 -13.26 -43.63
N PRO A 741 -19.73 -13.95 -44.18
CA PRO A 741 -19.97 -14.00 -45.61
C PRO A 741 -20.29 -12.60 -46.19
N ALA A 742 -19.76 -12.34 -47.39
CA ALA A 742 -20.09 -11.16 -48.19
C ALA A 742 -21.59 -11.15 -48.55
N PRO A 743 -22.24 -9.97 -48.67
CA PRO A 743 -23.66 -9.92 -49.06
C PRO A 743 -23.81 -10.54 -50.46
N SER A 744 -24.68 -11.55 -50.59
CA SER A 744 -25.13 -12.03 -51.90
C SER A 744 -25.85 -10.89 -52.60
N SER A 745 -25.28 -10.41 -53.69
CA SER A 745 -25.94 -9.52 -54.64
C SER A 745 -27.12 -10.26 -55.31
N THR A 746 -28.27 -10.26 -54.66
CA THR A 746 -29.55 -10.57 -55.31
C THR A 746 -30.36 -9.28 -55.36
N LYS A 747 -30.43 -8.70 -56.55
CA LYS A 747 -31.41 -7.67 -56.90
C LYS A 747 -32.80 -8.25 -56.66
N SER A 748 -33.59 -7.65 -55.77
CA SER A 748 -35.04 -7.68 -55.88
C SER A 748 -35.56 -6.27 -55.67
N GLU A 749 -36.13 -5.71 -56.73
CA GLU A 749 -36.96 -4.51 -56.69
C GLU A 749 -38.19 -4.78 -55.81
N ALA A 750 -38.42 -3.92 -54.81
CA ALA A 750 -39.75 -3.49 -54.36
C ALA A 750 -39.61 -2.45 -53.24
N ASP A 751 -40.32 -1.33 -53.40
CA ASP A 751 -40.39 -0.16 -52.54
C ASP A 751 -40.69 -0.45 -51.05
N THR A 752 -39.99 0.21 -50.12
CA THR A 752 -40.58 1.03 -49.02
C THR A 752 -39.52 1.64 -48.08
N ILE A 753 -39.48 2.98 -48.07
CA ILE A 753 -39.12 3.96 -47.01
C ILE A 753 -38.12 3.51 -45.92
N GLU A 754 -36.91 4.11 -45.98
CA GLU A 754 -35.81 4.02 -45.02
C GLU A 754 -36.14 4.58 -43.61
N PRO A 755 -35.47 4.06 -42.58
CA PRO A 755 -34.69 4.91 -41.70
C PRO A 755 -33.18 4.59 -41.81
N VAL A 756 -32.41 5.67 -41.90
CA VAL A 756 -30.95 5.72 -42.04
C VAL A 756 -30.25 5.17 -40.80
N GLY A 757 -29.37 4.19 -40.99
CA GLY A 757 -28.37 3.73 -40.02
C GLY A 757 -27.94 2.28 -40.26
N PRO A 758 -26.67 1.96 -40.55
CA PRO A 758 -26.24 0.59 -40.79
C PRO A 758 -26.26 -0.19 -39.47
N SER A 759 -27.13 -1.19 -39.35
CA SER A 759 -27.10 -2.13 -38.23
C SER A 759 -25.78 -2.93 -38.29
N PRO A 760 -24.94 -2.94 -37.24
CA PRO A 760 -23.66 -3.65 -37.27
C PRO A 760 -23.89 -5.17 -37.39
N LYS A 761 -23.15 -5.81 -38.30
CA LYS A 761 -23.14 -7.27 -38.50
C LYS A 761 -22.74 -7.93 -37.16
N ARG A 762 -23.60 -8.79 -36.60
CA ARG A 762 -23.26 -9.52 -35.36
C ARG A 762 -22.14 -10.53 -35.65
N LEU A 763 -20.96 -10.29 -35.10
CA LEU A 763 -19.88 -11.28 -35.07
C LEU A 763 -20.24 -12.40 -34.09
N ASN A 764 -19.96 -13.65 -34.43
CA ASN A 764 -20.15 -14.81 -33.54
C ASN A 764 -19.02 -14.90 -32.50
N LEU A 765 -18.85 -13.85 -31.71
CA LEU A 765 -17.85 -13.75 -30.67
C LEU A 765 -18.51 -13.56 -29.30
N SER A 766 -17.90 -14.13 -28.27
CA SER A 766 -18.22 -13.86 -26.87
C SER A 766 -17.03 -13.18 -26.21
N VAL A 767 -17.33 -12.21 -25.35
CA VAL A 767 -16.32 -11.41 -24.65
C VAL A 767 -16.55 -11.55 -23.14
N GLU A 768 -15.50 -11.94 -22.43
CA GLU A 768 -15.48 -12.05 -20.97
C GLU A 768 -14.36 -11.15 -20.43
N ILE A 769 -14.69 -10.22 -19.53
CA ILE A 769 -13.70 -9.33 -18.90
C ILE A 769 -13.27 -9.98 -17.59
N PRO A 770 -11.97 -10.28 -17.41
CA PRO A 770 -11.51 -10.98 -16.22
C PRO A 770 -11.56 -10.08 -14.97
N GLU A 771 -12.07 -10.62 -13.87
CA GLU A 771 -12.14 -9.92 -12.59
C GLU A 771 -10.73 -9.71 -11.97
N PRO A 772 -10.54 -8.67 -11.13
CA PRO A 772 -9.34 -8.51 -10.31
C PRO A 772 -8.95 -9.80 -9.58
N GLY A 773 -7.66 -10.16 -9.59
CA GLY A 773 -7.14 -11.35 -8.91
C GLY A 773 -7.49 -12.70 -9.56
N SER A 774 -8.29 -12.73 -10.62
CA SER A 774 -8.58 -13.96 -11.36
C SER A 774 -7.36 -14.46 -12.13
N LYS A 775 -7.24 -15.78 -12.31
CA LYS A 775 -6.15 -16.39 -13.13
C LYS A 775 -6.15 -15.91 -14.58
N GLY A 776 -7.27 -15.37 -15.07
CA GLY A 776 -7.40 -14.79 -16.42
C GLY A 776 -6.86 -13.37 -16.54
N ARG A 777 -6.60 -12.67 -15.44
CA ARG A 777 -6.04 -11.32 -15.40
C ARG A 777 -4.55 -11.38 -15.11
N TRP A 778 -3.74 -11.26 -16.16
CA TRP A 778 -2.28 -11.36 -16.05
C TRP A 778 -1.64 -10.17 -15.35
N HIS A 779 -2.22 -8.97 -15.48
CA HIS A 779 -1.66 -7.74 -14.91
C HIS A 779 -2.78 -6.80 -14.44
N ASP A 780 -2.52 -6.01 -13.41
CA ASP A 780 -3.53 -5.16 -12.77
C ASP A 780 -3.93 -3.97 -13.65
N TRP A 781 -3.01 -3.38 -14.41
CA TRP A 781 -3.31 -2.23 -15.28
C TRP A 781 -3.82 -2.62 -16.68
N TRP A 782 -3.58 -3.86 -17.11
CA TRP A 782 -3.84 -4.30 -18.48
C TRP A 782 -4.99 -5.31 -18.51
N ILE A 783 -6.21 -4.79 -18.61
CA ILE A 783 -7.45 -5.59 -18.57
C ILE A 783 -7.69 -6.15 -19.96
N VAL A 784 -7.13 -7.33 -20.23
CA VAL A 784 -7.28 -8.01 -21.52
C VAL A 784 -8.57 -8.84 -21.51
N PRO A 785 -9.55 -8.54 -22.37
CA PRO A 785 -10.76 -9.35 -22.46
C PRO A 785 -10.46 -10.69 -23.14
N LYS A 786 -11.10 -11.76 -22.65
CA LYS A 786 -11.07 -13.08 -23.28
C LYS A 786 -12.11 -13.11 -24.41
N VAL A 787 -11.63 -13.31 -25.63
CA VAL A 787 -12.45 -13.35 -26.85
C VAL A 787 -12.51 -14.79 -27.36
N SER A 788 -13.71 -15.38 -27.39
CA SER A 788 -13.95 -16.74 -27.89
C SER A 788 -14.99 -16.77 -29.00
N GLU A 789 -14.88 -17.72 -29.91
CA GLU A 789 -15.90 -17.96 -30.94
C GLU A 789 -17.12 -18.65 -30.32
N VAL A 790 -18.31 -18.14 -30.62
CA VAL A 790 -19.58 -18.78 -30.27
C VAL A 790 -19.91 -19.76 -31.37
N LEU A 791 -19.79 -21.06 -31.09
CA LEU A 791 -20.24 -22.10 -32.00
C LEU A 791 -21.77 -21.99 -32.16
N PRO A 792 -22.32 -22.00 -33.39
CA PRO A 792 -23.75 -21.98 -33.59
C PRO A 792 -24.35 -23.22 -32.92
N VAL A 793 -25.26 -23.00 -31.97
CA VAL A 793 -26.09 -24.08 -31.40
C VAL A 793 -26.85 -24.70 -32.57
N ARG A 794 -26.50 -25.93 -32.95
CA ARG A 794 -27.33 -26.73 -33.85
C ARG A 794 -28.66 -26.96 -33.11
N GLY A 795 -29.68 -26.20 -33.51
CA GLY A 795 -31.05 -26.43 -33.03
C GLY A 795 -31.47 -27.86 -33.34
N VAL A 796 -32.10 -28.49 -32.36
CA VAL A 796 -32.88 -29.73 -32.50
C VAL A 796 -34.20 -29.39 -33.17
#